data_AF-A0A834L1N7-F1
#
_entry.id   AF-A0A834L1N7-F1
#
_cell.length_a   1.000
_cell.length_b   1.000
_cell.length_c   1.000
_cell.angle_alpha   90.00
_cell.angle_beta   90.00
_cell.angle_gamma   90.00
#
_symmetry.space_group_name_H-M   'P 1'
#
loop_
_entity.id
_entity.type
_entity.pdbx_description
1 polymer ?
#
loop_
_entity_poly.entity_id
_entity_poly.type
_entity_poly.pdbx_seq_one_letter_code
_entity_poly.pdbx_strand_id
1 'polypeptide(L)'
;MPNTNARPKHSRRTRRRRRGDPARDELVSSSLQSAQQCLLNQDYGTAFVHYLLVLNLAPEFKDFAQESFRFTLFKWAEELDSLGRIQELFDCYEQALEILPADEVILNSMGEHLFRMGFRDEAAGYFHKALKLRPEFPEARENFYRVANWLVERWHFLMLNDHGRNQKYQQAIQKAVQSGCSTVLDIGTGTGILGMCAKQAGAAEVYACELSKTMYELACEVVTANGMDGDIKILHKKSLEMEVPTDIPHRVSLVVTETVDAGLFGEGIIESLIHAWHHLLLPPKSNENTFGEQSATGRVIPAGATVFAMAVECPEIRRHHRLCVTEVGGLSMAACGEIHSPVSCSSEPEESMEPYTTERLSRLPGGYTALTEPFTALTIDFNNVQELEGLSSREVQRIQLPVTQGGELDALAVWFQLHLDEESSLSTGPQEDTCWEQAIYPVHSTKCFVLKPGDELIVEVSCRDAYLRLSGVAVLRGGRHIHLDNSSSWQPSENPVPNPNPEAELCSALACLQTNQKQSIDSCLLECSEMALLNNTDYHQSFRSALDKLISRLKVRQHGGVGTAGFPPASGLLYVLDVSEGFSLLSVLAASQGGVKAFSSVEKSKQQDVLKKLAHSNGISEQLLEFWLNRVEDEQGMLQRPSGEKLWSAIILDCVETCGLIRQKLMEKASLARCLLEEGGHIFPERIVVHGMLVESDTLLRESAVQGLEPTLGFNIAPFINQFTVPVHVFLDFSTLECRHLSEAAGALCSEPHGCQFQLYQQRSQG
;
A
#
# COMPACT_ATOMS: atom_id res chain seq x y z
N MET A 1 11.86 -46.32 87.45
CA MET A 1 10.41 -46.59 87.58
C MET A 1 9.73 -45.37 88.19
N PRO A 2 8.44 -45.09 87.94
CA PRO A 2 7.51 -45.59 86.90
C PRO A 2 7.40 -44.59 85.71
N ASN A 3 7.05 -44.94 84.46
CA ASN A 3 5.80 -45.51 83.89
C ASN A 3 4.58 -44.56 84.03
N THR A 4 3.79 -44.23 83.00
CA THR A 4 3.62 -44.73 81.60
C THR A 4 3.50 -43.51 80.62
N ASN A 5 3.17 -43.56 79.30
CA ASN A 5 2.70 -44.59 78.36
C ASN A 5 2.99 -44.22 76.87
N ALA A 6 2.49 -45.05 75.93
CA ALA A 6 2.12 -44.79 74.53
C ALA A 6 3.13 -44.13 73.55
N ARG A 7 3.86 -44.99 72.81
CA ARG A 7 4.60 -44.66 71.57
C ARG A 7 3.66 -44.42 70.36
N PRO A 8 4.12 -43.73 69.30
CA PRO A 8 3.32 -43.49 68.09
C PRO A 8 3.08 -44.77 67.27
N LYS A 9 1.86 -44.94 66.75
CA LYS A 9 1.53 -46.01 65.80
C LYS A 9 1.83 -45.58 64.36
N HIS A 10 2.66 -46.34 63.67
CA HIS A 10 2.69 -46.32 62.21
C HIS A 10 1.29 -46.65 61.65
N SER A 11 0.80 -45.85 60.72
CA SER A 11 -0.15 -46.33 59.72
C SER A 11 0.26 -45.78 58.35
N ARG A 12 0.46 -46.68 57.38
CA ARG A 12 0.63 -46.31 55.97
C ARG A 12 -0.71 -45.78 55.47
N ARG A 13 -0.88 -44.45 55.45
CA ARG A 13 -1.95 -43.84 54.63
C ARG A 13 -1.52 -43.89 53.17
N THR A 14 -1.89 -44.98 52.51
CA THR A 14 -1.90 -45.09 51.05
C THR A 14 -2.61 -43.88 50.46
N ARG A 15 -1.99 -43.24 49.45
CA ARG A 15 -2.67 -42.23 48.60
C ARG A 15 -3.95 -42.86 48.06
N ARG A 16 -5.11 -42.38 48.52
CA ARG A 16 -6.39 -42.64 47.84
C ARG A 16 -6.30 -41.94 46.48
N ARG A 17 -6.02 -42.69 45.41
CA ARG A 17 -6.42 -42.28 44.06
C ARG A 17 -7.93 -41.96 44.13
N ARG A 18 -8.34 -40.79 43.64
CA ARG A 18 -9.75 -40.60 43.25
C ARG A 18 -10.05 -41.72 42.24
N ARG A 19 -11.06 -42.55 42.51
CA ARG A 19 -11.62 -43.42 41.46
C ARG A 19 -12.42 -42.51 40.53
N GLY A 20 -12.21 -42.65 39.22
CA GLY A 20 -13.08 -42.04 38.21
C GLY A 20 -14.51 -42.55 38.36
N ASP A 21 -15.44 -41.83 37.73
CA ASP A 21 -16.80 -42.32 37.55
C ASP A 21 -16.77 -43.32 36.38
N PRO A 22 -17.11 -44.61 36.59
CA PRO A 22 -16.99 -45.62 35.53
C PRO A 22 -17.77 -45.26 34.26
N ALA A 23 -18.90 -44.56 34.39
CA ALA A 23 -19.70 -44.14 33.23
C ALA A 23 -19.02 -43.01 32.43
N ARG A 24 -18.27 -42.13 33.12
CA ARG A 24 -17.44 -41.10 32.47
C ARG A 24 -16.24 -41.73 31.78
N ASP A 25 -15.56 -42.67 32.43
CA ASP A 25 -14.39 -43.37 31.88
C ASP A 25 -14.79 -44.18 30.60
N GLU A 26 -15.96 -44.83 30.61
CA GLU A 26 -16.54 -45.53 29.45
C GLU A 26 -16.97 -44.57 28.33
N LEU A 27 -17.61 -43.44 28.66
CA LEU A 27 -18.00 -42.42 27.68
C LEU A 27 -16.79 -41.76 27.01
N VAL A 28 -15.72 -41.50 27.77
CA VAL A 28 -14.45 -40.96 27.24
C VAL A 28 -13.79 -41.97 26.31
N SER A 29 -13.69 -43.24 26.72
CA SER A 29 -13.05 -44.28 25.88
C SER A 29 -13.82 -44.53 24.58
N SER A 30 -15.15 -44.58 24.64
CA SER A 30 -16.00 -44.77 23.45
C SER A 30 -16.00 -43.54 22.54
N SER A 31 -16.07 -42.32 23.09
CA SER A 31 -16.01 -41.09 22.29
C SER A 31 -14.64 -40.90 21.62
N LEU A 32 -13.54 -41.28 22.27
CA LEU A 32 -12.20 -41.23 21.66
C LEU A 32 -12.08 -42.22 20.49
N GLN A 33 -12.66 -43.43 20.63
CA GLN A 33 -12.72 -44.40 19.55
C GLN A 33 -13.59 -43.90 18.38
N SER A 34 -14.75 -43.28 18.66
CA SER A 34 -15.59 -42.65 17.64
C SER A 34 -14.87 -41.51 16.93
N ALA A 35 -14.17 -40.64 17.65
CA ALA A 35 -13.37 -39.55 17.05
C ALA A 35 -12.34 -40.07 16.05
N GLN A 36 -11.59 -41.11 16.43
CA GLN A 36 -10.61 -41.76 15.57
C GLN A 36 -11.26 -42.45 14.35
N GLN A 37 -12.44 -43.07 14.52
CA GLN A 37 -13.14 -43.73 13.42
C GLN A 37 -13.76 -42.74 12.43
N CYS A 38 -14.36 -41.64 12.92
CA CYS A 38 -14.85 -40.54 12.08
C CYS A 38 -13.70 -39.90 11.30
N LEU A 39 -12.54 -39.69 11.95
CA LEU A 39 -11.35 -39.15 11.28
C LEU A 39 -10.83 -40.05 10.15
N LEU A 40 -10.80 -41.37 10.35
CA LEU A 40 -10.46 -42.34 9.30
C LEU A 40 -11.47 -42.33 8.14
N ASN A 41 -12.73 -42.00 8.43
CA ASN A 41 -13.80 -41.89 7.44
C ASN A 41 -13.86 -40.50 6.76
N GLN A 42 -12.98 -39.56 7.12
CA GLN A 42 -12.98 -38.15 6.68
C GLN A 42 -14.24 -37.36 7.10
N ASP A 43 -14.93 -37.81 8.16
CA ASP A 43 -16.03 -37.08 8.80
C ASP A 43 -15.45 -36.16 9.89
N TYR A 44 -14.87 -35.04 9.45
CA TYR A 44 -14.10 -34.14 10.31
C TYR A 44 -14.97 -33.42 11.34
N GLY A 45 -16.19 -33.00 10.96
CA GLY A 45 -17.13 -32.34 11.87
C GLY A 45 -17.55 -33.23 13.04
N THR A 46 -17.94 -34.49 12.78
CA THR A 46 -18.31 -35.42 13.86
C THR A 46 -17.10 -35.84 14.69
N ALA A 47 -15.92 -36.01 14.06
CA ALA A 47 -14.67 -36.26 14.77
C ALA A 47 -14.31 -35.09 15.71
N PHE A 48 -14.46 -33.84 15.27
CA PHE A 48 -14.19 -32.64 16.05
C PHE A 48 -15.07 -32.58 17.31
N VAL A 49 -16.39 -32.79 17.17
CA VAL A 49 -17.33 -32.82 18.30
C VAL A 49 -16.99 -33.93 19.30
N HIS A 50 -16.60 -35.13 18.83
CA HIS A 50 -16.16 -36.19 19.74
C HIS A 50 -14.84 -35.86 20.45
N TYR A 51 -13.87 -35.21 19.79
CA TYR A 51 -12.65 -34.73 20.45
C TYR A 51 -12.94 -33.62 21.47
N LEU A 52 -13.80 -32.64 21.15
CA LEU A 52 -14.23 -31.60 22.11
C LEU A 52 -14.84 -32.23 23.36
N LEU A 53 -15.71 -33.25 23.20
CA LEU A 53 -16.33 -33.97 24.31
C LEU A 53 -15.27 -34.69 25.16
N VAL A 54 -14.34 -35.41 24.53
CA VAL A 54 -13.25 -36.12 25.23
C VAL A 54 -12.36 -35.16 26.00
N LEU A 55 -11.92 -34.06 25.38
CA LEU A 55 -10.97 -33.12 25.98
C LEU A 55 -11.58 -32.27 27.10
N ASN A 56 -12.89 -32.00 27.04
CA ASN A 56 -13.65 -31.40 28.14
C ASN A 56 -13.89 -32.41 29.28
N LEU A 57 -14.28 -33.65 28.96
CA LEU A 57 -14.56 -34.67 29.97
C LEU A 57 -13.32 -35.30 30.58
N ALA A 58 -12.15 -35.25 29.95
CA ALA A 58 -10.91 -35.81 30.48
C ALA A 58 -9.68 -35.01 29.99
N PRO A 59 -9.39 -33.85 30.62
CA PRO A 59 -8.25 -33.00 30.28
C PRO A 59 -6.87 -33.69 30.32
N GLU A 60 -6.76 -34.83 31.01
CA GLU A 60 -5.57 -35.68 31.02
C GLU A 60 -5.22 -36.29 29.64
N PHE A 61 -6.14 -36.27 28.67
CA PHE A 61 -5.86 -36.69 27.29
C PHE A 61 -5.38 -35.57 26.36
N LYS A 62 -5.28 -34.31 26.83
CA LYS A 62 -4.86 -33.17 26.00
C LYS A 62 -3.55 -33.46 25.26
N ASP A 63 -2.48 -33.76 25.99
CA ASP A 63 -1.15 -34.05 25.42
C ASP A 63 -1.16 -35.24 24.43
N PHE A 64 -2.06 -36.22 24.63
CA PHE A 64 -2.16 -37.41 23.78
C PHE A 64 -2.95 -37.15 22.49
N ALA A 65 -4.03 -36.37 22.56
CA ALA A 65 -4.93 -36.12 21.45
C ALA A 65 -4.67 -34.80 20.71
N GLN A 66 -3.74 -33.96 21.19
CA GLN A 66 -3.46 -32.62 20.65
C GLN A 66 -3.22 -32.62 19.13
N GLU A 67 -2.32 -33.48 18.62
CA GLU A 67 -2.02 -33.53 17.19
C GLU A 67 -3.22 -33.95 16.34
N SER A 68 -3.94 -35.00 16.76
CA SER A 68 -5.14 -35.48 16.08
C SER A 68 -6.29 -34.46 16.13
N PHE A 69 -6.44 -33.75 17.25
CA PHE A 69 -7.44 -32.70 17.41
C PHE A 69 -7.12 -31.48 16.54
N ARG A 70 -5.87 -31.00 16.53
CA ARG A 70 -5.38 -29.94 15.62
C ARG A 70 -5.67 -30.32 14.16
N PHE A 71 -5.27 -31.51 13.73
CA PHE A 71 -5.50 -31.99 12.36
C PHE A 71 -6.99 -32.06 12.01
N THR A 72 -7.82 -32.56 12.92
CA THR A 72 -9.28 -32.63 12.73
C THR A 72 -9.91 -31.24 12.62
N LEU A 73 -9.52 -30.30 13.50
CA LEU A 73 -9.95 -28.90 13.45
C LEU A 73 -9.58 -28.25 12.11
N PHE A 74 -8.34 -28.41 11.64
CA PHE A 74 -7.90 -27.77 10.40
C PHE A 74 -8.61 -28.34 9.17
N LYS A 75 -8.85 -29.65 9.11
CA LYS A 75 -9.65 -30.24 8.02
C LYS A 75 -11.12 -29.87 8.07
N TRP A 76 -11.70 -29.72 9.26
CA TRP A 76 -13.06 -29.21 9.40
C TRP A 76 -13.16 -27.72 9.03
N ALA A 77 -12.16 -26.91 9.39
CA ALA A 77 -12.08 -25.50 9.01
C ALA A 77 -11.96 -25.33 7.48
N GLU A 78 -11.07 -26.09 6.81
CA GLU A 78 -10.98 -26.13 5.34
C GLU A 78 -12.33 -26.45 4.68
N GLU A 79 -13.08 -27.42 5.23
CA GLU A 79 -14.40 -27.80 4.72
C GLU A 79 -15.44 -26.69 4.93
N LEU A 80 -15.51 -26.10 6.14
CA LEU A 80 -16.41 -24.98 6.44
C LEU A 80 -16.12 -23.74 5.59
N ASP A 81 -14.85 -23.42 5.34
CA ASP A 81 -14.39 -22.34 4.46
C ASP A 81 -14.89 -22.56 3.02
N SER A 82 -14.71 -23.79 2.49
CA SER A 82 -15.20 -24.18 1.16
C SER A 82 -16.73 -24.10 1.00
N LEU A 83 -17.47 -24.20 2.11
CA LEU A 83 -18.93 -24.08 2.19
C LEU A 83 -19.41 -22.66 2.50
N GLY A 84 -18.50 -21.69 2.71
CA GLY A 84 -18.82 -20.33 3.12
C GLY A 84 -19.40 -20.20 4.54
N ARG A 85 -19.22 -21.22 5.40
CA ARG A 85 -19.78 -21.28 6.77
C ARG A 85 -18.86 -20.59 7.78
N ILE A 86 -18.53 -19.33 7.51
CA ILE A 86 -17.46 -18.57 8.17
C ILE A 86 -17.67 -18.40 9.68
N GLN A 87 -18.92 -18.20 10.14
CA GLN A 87 -19.20 -18.08 11.58
C GLN A 87 -18.84 -19.37 12.32
N GLU A 88 -19.31 -20.52 11.84
CA GLU A 88 -19.08 -21.82 12.47
C GLU A 88 -17.59 -22.20 12.46
N LEU A 89 -16.84 -21.73 11.47
CA LEU A 89 -15.39 -21.89 11.39
C LEU A 89 -14.70 -21.17 12.55
N PHE A 90 -15.07 -19.92 12.84
CA PHE A 90 -14.53 -19.20 13.98
C PHE A 90 -15.03 -19.75 15.32
N ASP A 91 -16.30 -20.15 15.42
CA ASP A 91 -16.84 -20.84 16.60
C ASP A 91 -16.03 -22.12 16.94
N CYS A 92 -15.55 -22.85 15.91
CA CYS A 92 -14.68 -24.02 16.10
C CYS A 92 -13.28 -23.64 16.62
N TYR A 93 -12.68 -22.56 16.11
CA TYR A 93 -11.40 -22.06 16.63
C TYR A 93 -11.52 -21.56 18.08
N GLU A 94 -12.59 -20.85 18.42
CA GLU A 94 -12.86 -20.40 19.79
C GLU A 94 -13.01 -21.58 20.76
N GLN A 95 -13.86 -22.56 20.43
CA GLN A 95 -14.01 -23.79 21.23
C GLN A 95 -12.70 -24.57 21.37
N ALA A 96 -11.86 -24.59 20.34
CA ALA A 96 -10.55 -25.24 20.41
C ALA A 96 -9.58 -24.49 21.33
N LEU A 97 -9.61 -23.15 21.33
CA LEU A 97 -8.80 -22.29 22.21
C LEU A 97 -9.32 -22.27 23.66
N GLU A 98 -10.61 -22.46 23.92
CA GLU A 98 -11.11 -22.68 25.29
C GLU A 98 -10.49 -23.94 25.92
N ILE A 99 -10.31 -25.00 25.11
CA ILE A 99 -9.69 -26.25 25.55
C ILE A 99 -8.17 -26.13 25.60
N LEU A 100 -7.55 -25.51 24.59
CA LEU A 100 -6.10 -25.40 24.42
C LEU A 100 -5.66 -23.92 24.29
N PRO A 101 -5.77 -23.10 25.36
CA PRO A 101 -5.59 -21.64 25.28
C PRO A 101 -4.14 -21.18 25.06
N ALA A 102 -3.18 -22.10 25.17
CA ALA A 102 -1.75 -21.87 24.96
C ALA A 102 -1.21 -22.66 23.76
N ASP A 103 -2.07 -23.01 22.80
CA ASP A 103 -1.70 -23.72 21.59
C ASP A 103 -1.28 -22.75 20.48
N GLU A 104 0.02 -22.67 20.22
CA GLU A 104 0.56 -21.68 19.29
C GLU A 104 0.10 -21.93 17.85
N VAL A 105 -0.09 -23.21 17.48
CA VAL A 105 -0.47 -23.62 16.13
C VAL A 105 -1.93 -23.26 15.84
N ILE A 106 -2.84 -23.52 16.79
CA ILE A 106 -4.26 -23.12 16.65
C ILE A 106 -4.39 -21.59 16.57
N LEU A 107 -3.65 -20.85 17.39
CA LEU A 107 -3.61 -19.38 17.33
C LEU A 107 -3.14 -18.88 15.96
N ASN A 108 -2.05 -19.44 15.41
CA ASN A 108 -1.58 -19.09 14.07
C ASN A 108 -2.63 -19.42 12.99
N SER A 109 -3.22 -20.61 13.00
CA SER A 109 -4.21 -20.99 11.99
C SER A 109 -5.49 -20.15 12.06
N MET A 110 -5.92 -19.71 13.25
CA MET A 110 -7.02 -18.74 13.39
C MET A 110 -6.64 -17.38 12.79
N GLY A 111 -5.43 -16.88 13.08
CA GLY A 111 -4.90 -15.66 12.49
C GLY A 111 -4.82 -15.73 10.96
N GLU A 112 -4.44 -16.87 10.40
CA GLU A 112 -4.35 -17.09 8.95
C GLU A 112 -5.73 -16.99 8.28
N HIS A 113 -6.78 -17.56 8.89
CA HIS A 113 -8.16 -17.43 8.38
C HIS A 113 -8.65 -15.98 8.47
N LEU A 114 -8.41 -15.29 9.60
CA LEU A 114 -8.73 -13.87 9.75
C LEU A 114 -8.05 -13.01 8.69
N PHE A 115 -6.76 -13.25 8.44
CA PHE A 115 -5.99 -12.53 7.42
C PHE A 115 -6.54 -12.76 6.00
N ARG A 116 -6.89 -14.01 5.65
CA ARG A 116 -7.52 -14.33 4.36
C ARG A 116 -8.89 -13.67 4.17
N MET A 117 -9.61 -13.39 5.26
CA MET A 117 -10.89 -12.69 5.26
C MET A 117 -10.76 -11.16 5.39
N GLY A 118 -9.53 -10.62 5.45
CA GLY A 118 -9.25 -9.18 5.54
C GLY A 118 -9.20 -8.60 6.96
N PHE A 119 -9.44 -9.39 8.01
CA PHE A 119 -9.38 -8.98 9.42
C PHE A 119 -7.93 -8.91 9.92
N ARG A 120 -7.21 -7.86 9.49
CA ARG A 120 -5.77 -7.70 9.68
C ARG A 120 -5.38 -7.48 11.15
N ASP A 121 -6.05 -6.57 11.85
CA ASP A 121 -5.74 -6.27 13.26
C ASP A 121 -5.96 -7.49 14.16
N GLU A 122 -7.07 -8.20 13.98
CA GLU A 122 -7.36 -9.43 14.70
C GLU A 122 -6.33 -10.52 14.39
N ALA A 123 -6.03 -10.74 13.10
CA ALA A 123 -5.02 -11.70 12.68
C ALA A 123 -3.65 -11.44 13.32
N ALA A 124 -3.20 -10.18 13.31
CA ALA A 124 -1.98 -9.75 13.96
C ALA A 124 -1.97 -10.08 15.46
N GLY A 125 -3.08 -9.81 16.16
CA GLY A 125 -3.25 -10.16 17.57
C GLY A 125 -3.11 -11.66 17.83
N TYR A 126 -3.59 -12.52 16.93
CA TYR A 126 -3.44 -13.98 17.03
C TYR A 126 -2.02 -14.47 16.72
N PHE A 127 -1.37 -13.97 15.66
CA PHE A 127 0.04 -14.27 15.38
C PHE A 127 0.95 -13.81 16.51
N HIS A 128 0.72 -12.62 17.07
CA HIS A 128 1.48 -12.08 18.19
C HIS A 128 1.28 -12.89 19.48
N LYS A 129 0.07 -13.39 19.77
CA LYS A 129 -0.17 -14.36 20.85
C LYS A 129 0.63 -15.66 20.64
N ALA A 130 0.65 -16.21 19.43
CA ALA A 130 1.43 -17.40 19.10
C ALA A 130 2.94 -17.16 19.31
N LEU A 131 3.46 -16.00 18.90
CA LEU A 131 4.85 -15.61 19.10
C LEU A 131 5.21 -15.34 20.57
N LYS A 132 4.29 -14.81 21.40
CA LYS A 132 4.48 -14.70 22.86
C LYS A 132 4.62 -16.07 23.54
N LEU A 133 3.95 -17.11 23.03
CA LEU A 133 4.09 -18.48 23.53
C LEU A 133 5.35 -19.18 23.01
N ARG A 134 5.67 -18.97 21.73
CA ARG A 134 6.85 -19.55 21.05
C ARG A 134 7.47 -18.52 20.10
N PRO A 135 8.49 -17.76 20.54
CA PRO A 135 9.12 -16.73 19.71
C PRO A 135 9.78 -17.28 18.43
N GLU A 136 10.30 -18.51 18.49
CA GLU A 136 10.84 -19.26 17.34
C GLU A 136 9.77 -20.15 16.70
N PHE A 137 8.62 -19.57 16.34
CA PHE A 137 7.61 -20.20 15.50
C PHE A 137 7.66 -19.58 14.09
N PRO A 138 8.35 -20.20 13.12
CA PRO A 138 8.59 -19.60 11.81
C PRO A 138 7.31 -19.18 11.08
N GLU A 139 6.29 -20.02 11.10
CA GLU A 139 5.01 -19.82 10.40
C GLU A 139 4.24 -18.62 10.97
N ALA A 140 4.14 -18.50 12.29
CA ALA A 140 3.54 -17.33 12.94
C ALA A 140 4.37 -16.06 12.74
N ARG A 141 5.71 -16.18 12.65
CA ARG A 141 6.61 -15.04 12.42
C ARG A 141 6.47 -14.51 10.99
N GLU A 142 6.47 -15.40 9.99
CA GLU A 142 6.23 -15.06 8.58
C GLU A 142 4.84 -14.45 8.39
N ASN A 143 3.81 -15.06 8.97
CA ASN A 143 2.46 -14.52 8.94
C ASN A 143 2.36 -13.15 9.63
N PHE A 144 2.99 -12.94 10.80
CA PHE A 144 3.02 -11.64 11.44
C PHE A 144 3.68 -10.57 10.56
N TYR A 145 4.82 -10.88 9.91
CA TYR A 145 5.48 -9.95 8.99
C TYR A 145 4.59 -9.56 7.78
N ARG A 146 3.79 -10.50 7.27
CA ARG A 146 2.82 -10.23 6.19
C ARG A 146 1.74 -9.24 6.60
N VAL A 147 1.36 -9.19 7.88
CA VAL A 147 0.41 -8.21 8.41
C VAL A 147 1.11 -6.92 8.85
N ALA A 148 2.33 -6.99 9.41
CA ALA A 148 3.02 -5.85 10.03
C ALA A 148 3.11 -4.61 9.13
N ASN A 149 3.31 -4.78 7.82
CA ASN A 149 3.27 -3.70 6.83
C ASN A 149 1.96 -2.90 6.82
N TRP A 150 0.83 -3.51 7.16
CA TRP A 150 -0.50 -2.88 7.16
C TRP A 150 -0.90 -2.27 8.51
N LEU A 151 -0.18 -2.58 9.59
CA LEU A 151 -0.53 -2.17 10.97
C LEU A 151 0.26 -0.93 11.41
N VAL A 152 1.50 -0.83 10.91
CA VAL A 152 2.46 0.23 11.22
C VAL A 152 3.06 0.66 9.89
N GLU A 153 2.82 1.91 9.51
CA GLU A 153 3.36 2.43 8.27
C GLU A 153 4.89 2.52 8.31
N ARG A 154 5.53 2.27 7.17
CA ARG A 154 7.00 2.14 7.09
C ARG A 154 7.72 3.46 7.39
N TRP A 155 7.09 4.60 7.09
CA TRP A 155 7.65 5.91 7.35
C TRP A 155 7.85 6.21 8.85
N HIS A 156 7.13 5.55 9.77
CA HIS A 156 7.40 5.69 11.21
C HIS A 156 8.85 5.33 11.58
N PHE A 157 9.45 4.32 10.94
CA PHE A 157 10.85 3.94 11.19
C PHE A 157 11.82 5.02 10.72
N LEU A 158 11.57 5.60 9.55
CA LEU A 158 12.33 6.74 9.03
C LEU A 158 12.20 7.98 9.93
N MET A 159 10.99 8.37 10.32
CA MET A 159 10.75 9.54 11.18
C MET A 159 11.41 9.40 12.56
N LEU A 160 11.35 8.22 13.18
CA LEU A 160 11.98 7.96 14.47
C LEU A 160 13.51 7.93 14.39
N ASN A 161 14.06 7.54 13.23
CA ASN A 161 15.49 7.63 12.93
C ASN A 161 15.94 9.06 12.52
N ASP A 162 15.02 9.95 12.14
CA ASP A 162 15.31 11.36 11.85
C ASP A 162 15.53 12.14 13.16
N HIS A 163 16.77 12.04 13.66
CA HIS A 163 17.20 12.71 14.87
C HIS A 163 17.12 14.24 14.76
N GLY A 164 17.33 14.81 13.57
CA GLY A 164 17.26 16.26 13.33
C GLY A 164 15.84 16.80 13.47
N ARG A 165 14.85 16.08 12.91
CA ARG A 165 13.42 16.30 13.13
C ARG A 165 13.05 16.21 14.60
N ASN A 166 13.41 15.11 15.26
CA ASN A 166 13.10 14.86 16.68
C ASN A 166 13.66 15.97 17.59
N GLN A 167 14.93 16.36 17.42
CA GLN A 167 15.55 17.44 18.22
C GLN A 167 14.82 18.78 18.04
N LYS A 168 14.48 19.16 16.81
CA LYS A 168 13.81 20.44 16.53
C LYS A 168 12.41 20.51 17.13
N TYR A 169 11.64 19.42 17.04
CA TYR A 169 10.35 19.31 17.74
C TYR A 169 10.52 19.40 19.26
N GLN A 170 11.45 18.65 19.85
CA GLN A 170 11.73 18.70 21.29
C GLN A 170 12.04 20.12 21.76
N GLN A 171 12.88 20.86 21.02
CA GLN A 171 13.27 22.24 21.35
C GLN A 171 12.08 23.21 21.27
N ALA A 172 11.27 23.14 20.21
CA ALA A 172 10.09 23.99 20.04
C ALA A 172 9.03 23.73 21.13
N ILE A 173 8.75 22.45 21.42
CA ILE A 173 7.85 22.03 22.51
C ILE A 173 8.39 22.53 23.85
N GLN A 174 9.69 22.34 24.12
CA GLN A 174 10.33 22.76 25.37
C GLN A 174 10.21 24.28 25.57
N LYS A 175 10.47 25.07 24.54
CA LYS A 175 10.35 26.53 24.56
C LYS A 175 8.89 26.98 24.76
N ALA A 176 7.92 26.30 24.13
CA ALA A 176 6.51 26.59 24.32
C ALA A 176 6.04 26.30 25.76
N VAL A 177 6.37 25.12 26.30
CA VAL A 177 6.04 24.73 27.69
C VAL A 177 6.68 25.70 28.69
N GLN A 178 7.97 26.02 28.53
CA GLN A 178 8.67 26.99 29.37
C GLN A 178 8.13 28.43 29.22
N SER A 179 7.50 28.77 28.09
CA SER A 179 6.82 30.06 27.89
C SER A 179 5.43 30.14 28.54
N GLY A 180 4.95 29.08 29.19
CA GLY A 180 3.70 29.05 29.96
C GLY A 180 2.61 28.10 29.43
N CYS A 181 2.87 27.35 28.35
CA CYS A 181 1.93 26.34 27.84
C CYS A 181 1.97 25.07 28.72
N SER A 182 1.21 25.06 29.82
CA SER A 182 1.23 23.97 30.82
C SER A 182 0.34 22.76 30.49
N THR A 183 -0.63 22.90 29.59
CA THR A 183 -1.56 21.84 29.18
C THR A 183 -1.43 21.59 27.69
N VAL A 184 -1.14 20.34 27.29
CA VAL A 184 -0.74 19.98 25.92
C VAL A 184 -1.64 18.88 25.36
N LEU A 185 -1.99 18.97 24.08
CA LEU A 185 -2.60 17.90 23.29
C LEU A 185 -1.69 17.54 22.12
N ASP A 186 -1.32 16.26 22.01
CA ASP A 186 -0.55 15.67 20.92
C ASP A 186 -1.52 14.95 19.94
N ILE A 187 -1.70 15.50 18.74
CA ILE A 187 -2.62 14.98 17.72
C ILE A 187 -1.84 14.11 16.72
N GLY A 188 -2.27 12.85 16.55
CA GLY A 188 -1.53 11.89 15.73
C GLY A 188 -0.25 11.43 16.43
N THR A 189 -0.37 11.08 17.71
CA THR A 189 0.81 10.89 18.60
C THR A 189 1.74 9.75 18.17
N GLY A 190 1.25 8.80 17.36
CA GLY A 190 2.02 7.68 16.82
C GLY A 190 2.62 6.80 17.91
N THR A 191 3.87 7.08 18.31
CA THR A 191 4.58 6.36 19.39
C THR A 191 4.54 7.06 20.75
N GLY A 192 3.95 8.25 20.86
CA GLY A 192 3.97 9.06 22.08
C GLY A 192 5.17 10.01 22.20
N ILE A 193 6.08 10.05 21.22
CA ILE A 193 7.36 10.78 21.33
C ILE A 193 7.19 12.29 21.60
N LEU A 194 6.22 12.95 20.96
CA LEU A 194 6.01 14.40 21.12
C LEU A 194 5.33 14.71 22.48
N GLY A 195 4.33 13.92 22.88
CA GLY A 195 3.76 13.94 24.24
C GLY A 195 4.80 13.69 25.34
N MET A 196 5.72 12.74 25.15
CA MET A 196 6.83 12.50 26.08
C MET A 196 7.81 13.68 26.14
N CYS A 197 8.11 14.33 25.00
CA CYS A 197 8.87 15.58 24.99
C CYS A 197 8.18 16.69 25.79
N ALA A 198 6.86 16.86 25.63
CA ALA A 198 6.08 17.83 26.38
C ALA A 198 6.10 17.56 27.89
N LYS A 199 5.95 16.29 28.30
CA LYS A 199 6.03 15.89 29.70
C LYS A 199 7.42 16.14 30.29
N GLN A 200 8.48 15.75 29.58
CA GLN A 200 9.87 15.98 29.99
C GLN A 200 10.22 17.48 30.07
N ALA A 201 9.62 18.32 29.23
CA ALA A 201 9.76 19.77 29.29
C ALA A 201 9.07 20.42 30.51
N GLY A 202 8.22 19.69 31.24
CA GLY A 202 7.52 20.16 32.43
C GLY A 202 6.05 20.53 32.23
N ALA A 203 5.39 20.03 31.18
CA ALA A 203 3.94 20.17 31.03
C ALA A 203 3.22 19.50 32.22
N ALA A 204 2.22 20.18 32.77
CA ALA A 204 1.45 19.71 33.92
C ALA A 204 0.53 18.55 33.51
N GLU A 205 -0.19 18.73 32.40
CA GLU A 205 -1.10 17.74 31.83
C GLU A 205 -0.79 17.55 30.34
N VAL A 206 -0.66 16.29 29.92
CA VAL A 206 -0.44 15.92 28.52
C VAL A 206 -1.53 14.94 28.11
N TYR A 207 -2.26 15.30 27.07
CA TYR A 207 -3.24 14.49 26.39
C TYR A 207 -2.67 14.09 25.02
N ALA A 208 -3.05 12.93 24.51
CA ALA A 208 -2.63 12.48 23.19
C ALA A 208 -3.78 11.73 22.50
N CYS A 209 -3.89 11.81 21.20
CA CYS A 209 -4.85 11.00 20.43
C CYS A 209 -4.19 10.30 19.24
N GLU A 210 -4.65 9.07 19.00
CA GLU A 210 -4.20 8.20 17.92
C GLU A 210 -5.42 7.49 17.32
N LEU A 211 -5.47 7.40 15.99
CA LEU A 211 -6.53 6.74 15.23
C LEU A 211 -6.24 5.26 14.98
N SER A 212 -4.98 4.89 14.74
CA SER A 212 -4.60 3.49 14.56
C SER A 212 -4.61 2.78 15.91
N LYS A 213 -5.45 1.76 16.06
CA LYS A 213 -5.49 0.93 17.27
C LYS A 213 -4.13 0.32 17.61
N THR A 214 -3.39 -0.14 16.60
CA THR A 214 -2.04 -0.71 16.80
C THR A 214 -1.07 0.35 17.33
N MET A 215 -1.07 1.56 16.75
CA MET A 215 -0.20 2.64 17.22
C MET A 215 -0.63 3.16 18.60
N TYR A 216 -1.92 3.21 18.90
CA TYR A 216 -2.44 3.53 20.23
C TYR A 216 -1.93 2.54 21.30
N GLU A 217 -2.06 1.23 21.05
CA GLU A 217 -1.59 0.20 21.98
C GLU A 217 -0.06 0.26 22.16
N LEU A 218 0.68 0.48 21.07
CA LEU A 218 2.13 0.68 21.07
C LEU A 218 2.54 1.94 21.86
N ALA A 219 1.86 3.08 21.68
CA ALA A 219 2.13 4.31 22.41
C ALA A 219 1.91 4.12 23.92
N CYS A 220 0.87 3.37 24.31
CA CYS A 220 0.63 3.02 25.72
C CYS A 220 1.78 2.19 26.30
N GLU A 221 2.26 1.17 25.57
CA GLU A 221 3.42 0.36 26.00
C GLU A 221 4.70 1.21 26.08
N VAL A 222 4.97 2.07 25.10
CA VAL A 222 6.14 2.97 25.05
C VAL A 222 6.12 3.98 26.20
N VAL A 223 5.03 4.69 26.42
CA VAL A 223 4.88 5.66 27.52
C VAL A 223 5.07 4.99 28.88
N THR A 224 4.51 3.79 29.06
CA THR A 224 4.70 2.97 30.26
C THR A 224 6.17 2.58 30.45
N ALA A 225 6.83 2.12 29.39
CA ALA A 225 8.23 1.69 29.43
C ALA A 225 9.23 2.83 29.66
N ASN A 226 8.81 4.08 29.41
CA ASN A 226 9.58 5.29 29.73
C ASN A 226 9.24 5.88 31.12
N GLY A 227 8.41 5.19 31.91
CA GLY A 227 8.06 5.60 33.27
C GLY A 227 7.08 6.79 33.35
N MET A 228 6.32 7.04 32.28
CA MET A 228 5.31 8.10 32.19
C MET A 228 3.87 7.55 32.19
N ASP A 229 3.66 6.33 32.70
CA ASP A 229 2.33 5.76 32.90
C ASP A 229 1.48 6.62 33.86
N GLY A 230 0.22 6.86 33.49
CA GLY A 230 -0.69 7.78 34.18
C GLY A 230 -0.33 9.27 34.08
N ASP A 231 0.86 9.62 33.58
CA ASP A 231 1.35 10.99 33.44
C ASP A 231 0.99 11.63 32.09
N ILE A 232 0.65 10.80 31.10
CA ILE A 232 0.15 11.16 29.75
C ILE A 232 -1.14 10.36 29.50
N LYS A 233 -2.23 11.04 29.15
CA LYS A 233 -3.51 10.38 28.82
C LYS A 233 -3.65 10.22 27.30
N ILE A 234 -3.40 9.02 26.80
CA ILE A 234 -3.58 8.67 25.39
C ILE A 234 -5.04 8.22 25.16
N LEU A 235 -5.61 8.60 24.01
CA LEU A 235 -6.97 8.29 23.58
C LEU A 235 -6.94 7.60 22.20
N HIS A 236 -7.57 6.43 22.08
CA HIS A 236 -7.85 5.79 20.79
C HIS A 236 -9.06 6.47 20.15
N LYS A 237 -8.83 7.56 19.41
CA LYS A 237 -9.86 8.46 18.90
C LYS A 237 -9.31 9.41 17.84
N LYS A 238 -10.11 9.76 16.83
CA LYS A 238 -9.78 10.88 15.93
C LYS A 238 -9.91 12.22 16.66
N SER A 239 -9.01 13.17 16.39
CA SER A 239 -9.05 14.54 16.91
C SER A 239 -10.41 15.23 16.75
N LEU A 240 -11.07 15.02 15.60
CA LEU A 240 -12.39 15.54 15.22
C LEU A 240 -13.55 15.01 16.07
N GLU A 241 -13.33 13.98 16.87
CA GLU A 241 -14.34 13.33 17.72
C GLU A 241 -14.09 13.59 19.21
N MET A 242 -13.07 14.38 19.55
CA MET A 242 -12.73 14.71 20.94
C MET A 242 -13.60 15.85 21.47
N GLU A 243 -14.14 15.68 22.68
CA GLU A 243 -15.00 16.66 23.33
C GLU A 243 -14.45 17.11 24.69
N VAL A 244 -14.69 18.38 25.01
CA VAL A 244 -14.54 18.96 26.35
C VAL A 244 -15.93 19.05 27.01
N PRO A 245 -16.18 18.50 28.20
CA PRO A 245 -15.22 17.87 29.13
C PRO A 245 -15.12 16.33 29.03
N THR A 246 -15.75 15.70 28.04
CA THR A 246 -15.93 14.23 27.96
C THR A 246 -14.61 13.48 27.87
N ASP A 247 -13.73 13.85 26.93
CA ASP A 247 -12.47 13.17 26.67
C ASP A 247 -11.30 13.86 27.39
N ILE A 248 -11.29 15.19 27.43
CA ILE A 248 -10.32 16.00 28.16
C ILE A 248 -11.07 17.01 29.05
N PRO A 249 -10.63 17.26 30.30
CA PRO A 249 -11.42 17.99 31.29
C PRO A 249 -11.60 19.48 31.00
N HIS A 250 -10.68 20.07 30.22
CA HIS A 250 -10.69 21.49 29.84
C HIS A 250 -9.86 21.69 28.56
N ARG A 251 -9.96 22.88 27.97
CA ARG A 251 -9.20 23.26 26.76
C ARG A 251 -7.70 23.42 27.02
N VAL A 252 -6.87 22.95 26.10
CA VAL A 252 -5.41 22.95 26.21
C VAL A 252 -4.78 24.27 25.77
N SER A 253 -3.61 24.57 26.34
CA SER A 253 -2.79 25.75 26.00
C SER A 253 -1.89 25.56 24.78
N LEU A 254 -1.61 24.31 24.40
CA LEU A 254 -0.78 23.95 23.26
C LEU A 254 -1.34 22.71 22.56
N VAL A 255 -1.47 22.78 21.25
CA VAL A 255 -1.58 21.60 20.39
C VAL A 255 -0.23 21.38 19.72
N VAL A 256 0.22 20.14 19.71
CA VAL A 256 1.31 19.67 18.87
C VAL A 256 0.70 18.67 17.87
N THR A 257 1.10 18.75 16.61
CA THR A 257 0.72 17.77 15.59
C THR A 257 1.87 17.55 14.63
N GLU A 258 1.91 16.37 14.03
CA GLU A 258 2.71 16.07 12.84
C GLU A 258 1.91 15.29 11.78
N THR A 259 0.59 15.45 11.76
CA THR A 259 -0.29 14.83 10.75
C THR A 259 -0.17 15.55 9.40
N VAL A 260 0.98 15.45 8.74
CA VAL A 260 1.30 16.10 7.46
C VAL A 260 1.83 15.04 6.49
N ASP A 261 1.61 15.22 5.19
CA ASP A 261 2.19 14.36 4.16
C ASP A 261 3.21 15.14 3.30
N ALA A 262 3.71 14.55 2.21
CA ALA A 262 4.59 15.23 1.25
C ALA A 262 3.93 16.47 0.60
N GLY A 263 2.61 16.48 0.43
CA GLY A 263 1.81 17.62 -0.04
C GLY A 263 1.31 18.55 1.07
N LEU A 264 1.84 18.42 2.30
CA LEU A 264 1.48 19.13 3.54
C LEU A 264 0.08 18.85 4.09
N PHE A 265 -0.95 18.72 3.25
CA PHE A 265 -2.36 18.68 3.68
C PHE A 265 -3.04 17.30 3.61
N GLY A 266 -2.44 16.30 2.97
CA GLY A 266 -3.06 15.01 2.66
C GLY A 266 -3.49 14.18 3.87
N GLU A 267 -2.93 14.44 5.06
CA GLU A 267 -3.33 13.80 6.32
C GLU A 267 -4.43 14.56 7.10
N GLY A 268 -5.00 15.63 6.54
CA GLY A 268 -6.13 16.35 7.14
C GLY A 268 -5.75 17.23 8.33
N ILE A 269 -4.57 17.86 8.27
CA ILE A 269 -4.11 18.84 9.28
C ILE A 269 -5.07 20.03 9.39
N ILE A 270 -5.65 20.49 8.29
CA ILE A 270 -6.49 21.70 8.24
C ILE A 270 -7.76 21.49 9.06
N GLU A 271 -8.50 20.41 8.81
CA GLU A 271 -9.72 20.05 9.52
C GLU A 271 -9.42 19.77 11.00
N SER A 272 -8.33 19.04 11.27
CA SER A 272 -7.88 18.74 12.63
C SER A 272 -7.60 20.00 13.44
N LEU A 273 -6.94 21.00 12.84
CA LEU A 273 -6.62 22.27 13.49
C LEU A 273 -7.82 23.21 13.60
N ILE A 274 -8.71 23.27 12.59
CA ILE A 274 -9.98 24.01 12.70
C ILE A 274 -10.81 23.47 13.87
N HIS A 275 -10.97 22.14 13.96
CA HIS A 275 -11.65 21.51 15.09
C HIS A 275 -10.93 21.79 16.42
N ALA A 276 -9.60 21.69 16.44
CA ALA A 276 -8.83 21.97 17.65
C ALA A 276 -9.03 23.42 18.13
N TRP A 277 -8.95 24.42 17.25
CA TRP A 277 -9.22 25.82 17.60
C TRP A 277 -10.65 26.03 18.12
N HIS A 278 -11.65 25.44 17.46
CA HIS A 278 -13.05 25.61 17.86
C HIS A 278 -13.43 24.88 19.14
N HIS A 279 -12.83 23.72 19.45
CA HIS A 279 -13.32 22.83 20.51
C HIS A 279 -12.30 22.50 21.62
N LEU A 280 -11.01 22.41 21.29
CA LEU A 280 -9.97 21.80 22.16
C LEU A 280 -8.93 22.80 22.68
N LEU A 281 -8.62 23.85 21.94
CA LEU A 281 -7.63 24.88 22.31
C LEU A 281 -8.26 26.03 23.10
N LEU A 282 -7.45 26.66 23.95
CA LEU A 282 -7.74 27.99 24.48
C LEU A 282 -7.78 29.04 23.34
N PRO A 283 -8.49 30.17 23.50
CA PRO A 283 -8.59 31.19 22.46
C PRO A 283 -7.23 31.70 21.96
N PRO A 284 -7.10 32.10 20.68
CA PRO A 284 -5.89 32.70 20.16
C PRO A 284 -5.61 34.05 20.82
N LYS A 285 -4.36 34.50 20.73
CA LYS A 285 -3.91 35.77 21.32
C LYS A 285 -4.55 36.97 20.60
N SER A 286 -5.46 37.68 21.27
CA SER A 286 -6.02 38.91 20.71
C SER A 286 -4.97 40.04 20.67
N ASN A 287 -4.89 40.74 19.53
CA ASN A 287 -4.14 42.01 19.44
C ASN A 287 -4.86 43.16 20.17
N GLU A 288 -6.13 42.98 20.50
CA GLU A 288 -6.91 43.86 21.36
C GLU A 288 -6.92 43.32 22.80
N ASN A 289 -6.06 43.89 23.65
CA ASN A 289 -6.34 44.06 25.08
C ASN A 289 -5.41 45.12 25.70
N THR A 290 -5.87 46.37 25.64
CA THR A 290 -5.42 47.41 26.58
C THR A 290 -5.87 47.04 28.00
N PHE A 291 -4.92 46.99 28.93
CA PHE A 291 -5.07 46.74 30.38
C PHE A 291 -5.35 45.30 30.85
N GLY A 292 -4.35 44.72 31.52
CA GLY A 292 -4.59 44.16 32.86
C GLY A 292 -4.20 42.71 33.08
N GLU A 293 -4.75 41.79 32.29
CA GLU A 293 -4.66 40.35 32.58
C GLU A 293 -4.07 39.57 31.39
N GLN A 294 -3.00 38.82 31.64
CA GLN A 294 -2.47 37.82 30.70
C GLN A 294 -3.40 36.59 30.72
N SER A 295 -4.51 36.67 30.00
CA SER A 295 -5.34 35.50 29.73
C SER A 295 -4.50 34.42 29.06
N ALA A 296 -4.63 33.17 29.49
CA ALA A 296 -3.96 32.04 28.84
C ALA A 296 -4.51 31.87 27.40
N THR A 297 -3.60 31.75 26.43
CA THR A 297 -3.92 31.66 25.00
C THR A 297 -3.50 30.29 24.45
N GLY A 298 -4.23 29.79 23.46
CA GLY A 298 -3.83 28.62 22.68
C GLY A 298 -2.62 28.91 21.78
N ARG A 299 -1.87 27.86 21.43
CA ARG A 299 -0.82 27.85 20.40
C ARG A 299 -0.84 26.50 19.69
N VAL A 300 -0.41 26.47 18.42
CA VAL A 300 -0.14 25.25 17.65
C VAL A 300 1.36 25.16 17.33
N ILE A 301 1.92 23.94 17.40
CA ILE A 301 3.20 23.54 16.79
C ILE A 301 2.89 22.41 15.78
N PRO A 302 3.30 22.51 14.51
CA PRO A 302 3.98 23.64 13.87
C PRO A 302 3.15 24.94 13.92
N ALA A 303 3.81 26.08 14.00
CA ALA A 303 3.17 27.39 14.02
C ALA A 303 2.60 27.79 12.65
N GLY A 304 3.20 27.31 11.56
CA GLY A 304 2.76 27.54 10.19
C GLY A 304 3.63 26.78 9.19
N ALA A 305 3.40 27.02 7.90
CA ALA A 305 4.21 26.43 6.82
C ALA A 305 4.38 27.37 5.62
N THR A 306 5.47 27.18 4.89
CA THR A 306 5.70 27.78 3.56
C THR A 306 5.93 26.66 2.56
N VAL A 307 5.11 26.58 1.53
CA VAL A 307 5.21 25.61 0.45
C VAL A 307 5.99 26.20 -0.71
N PHE A 308 6.96 25.45 -1.21
CA PHE A 308 7.78 25.77 -2.36
C PHE A 308 7.49 24.81 -3.51
N ALA A 309 7.63 25.31 -4.74
CA ALA A 309 7.45 24.52 -5.94
C ALA A 309 8.50 24.89 -7.00
N MET A 310 8.78 23.97 -7.92
CA MET A 310 9.77 24.13 -8.97
C MET A 310 9.38 23.31 -10.20
N ALA A 311 9.46 23.89 -11.39
CA ALA A 311 9.26 23.14 -12.62
C ALA A 311 10.50 22.29 -12.93
N VAL A 312 10.31 21.02 -13.28
CA VAL A 312 11.41 20.07 -13.55
C VAL A 312 11.24 19.33 -14.87
N GLU A 313 12.38 19.04 -15.50
CA GLU A 313 12.55 17.94 -16.46
C GLU A 313 13.05 16.72 -15.70
N CYS A 314 12.38 15.59 -15.84
CA CYS A 314 12.71 14.31 -15.21
C CYS A 314 12.14 13.15 -16.04
N PRO A 315 12.98 12.47 -16.86
CA PRO A 315 12.54 11.34 -17.68
C PRO A 315 11.94 10.17 -16.87
N GLU A 316 12.34 10.05 -15.60
CA GLU A 316 11.89 9.01 -14.68
C GLU A 316 10.44 9.23 -14.21
N ILE A 317 10.07 10.48 -13.90
CA ILE A 317 8.67 10.87 -13.68
C ILE A 317 7.91 10.75 -15.01
N ARG A 318 8.50 11.20 -16.13
CA ARG A 318 7.87 11.15 -17.47
C ARG A 318 7.39 9.74 -17.84
N ARG A 319 8.23 8.71 -17.64
CA ARG A 319 7.90 7.33 -18.02
C ARG A 319 6.75 6.71 -17.21
N HIS A 320 6.46 7.24 -16.02
CA HIS A 320 5.35 6.79 -15.17
C HIS A 320 4.03 7.50 -15.47
N HIS A 321 4.06 8.72 -16.02
CA HIS A 321 2.86 9.54 -16.22
C HIS A 321 2.46 9.79 -17.68
N ARG A 322 3.36 9.57 -18.64
CA ARG A 322 3.12 9.82 -20.08
C ARG A 322 3.64 8.71 -20.97
N LEU A 323 2.93 8.47 -22.07
CA LEU A 323 3.43 7.64 -23.16
C LEU A 323 4.57 8.37 -23.90
N CYS A 324 5.79 7.88 -23.72
CA CYS A 324 7.03 8.45 -24.26
C CYS A 324 7.40 7.91 -25.65
N VAL A 325 6.65 6.93 -26.16
CA VAL A 325 7.01 6.14 -27.35
C VAL A 325 5.90 6.12 -28.40
N THR A 326 6.30 6.29 -29.66
CA THR A 326 5.37 6.26 -30.82
C THR A 326 5.15 4.86 -31.39
N GLU A 327 6.05 3.92 -31.08
CA GLU A 327 6.00 2.53 -31.51
C GLU A 327 6.40 1.61 -30.34
N VAL A 328 5.62 0.55 -30.10
CA VAL A 328 5.90 -0.47 -29.08
C VAL A 328 5.99 -1.84 -29.74
N GLY A 329 7.17 -2.45 -29.76
CA GLY A 329 7.39 -3.80 -30.31
C GLY A 329 6.95 -3.99 -31.77
N GLY A 330 6.94 -2.94 -32.61
CA GLY A 330 6.43 -3.00 -33.97
C GLY A 330 5.01 -2.45 -34.17
N LEU A 331 4.30 -2.10 -33.09
CA LEU A 331 2.95 -1.55 -33.15
C LEU A 331 3.02 -0.03 -33.06
N SER A 332 2.44 0.66 -34.05
CA SER A 332 2.18 2.09 -33.99
C SER A 332 1.19 2.40 -32.87
N MET A 333 1.56 3.31 -31.98
CA MET A 333 0.71 3.76 -30.87
C MET A 333 -0.24 4.91 -31.26
N ALA A 334 -0.17 5.42 -32.50
CA ALA A 334 -0.89 6.63 -32.92
C ALA A 334 -2.43 6.60 -32.77
N ALA A 335 -3.03 5.41 -32.58
CA ALA A 335 -4.46 5.22 -32.39
C ALA A 335 -4.88 4.90 -30.93
N CYS A 336 -3.97 4.98 -29.95
CA CYS A 336 -4.31 4.67 -28.56
C CYS A 336 -5.26 5.66 -27.90
N GLY A 337 -5.42 6.87 -28.46
CA GLY A 337 -6.09 7.99 -27.78
C GLY A 337 -5.16 8.65 -26.77
N GLU A 338 -5.72 9.37 -25.81
CA GLU A 338 -4.93 9.93 -24.71
C GLU A 338 -4.82 8.89 -23.59
N ILE A 339 -3.58 8.58 -23.16
CA ILE A 339 -3.33 7.69 -22.02
C ILE A 339 -2.61 8.49 -20.94
N HIS A 340 -3.17 8.47 -19.73
CA HIS A 340 -2.67 9.21 -18.56
C HIS A 340 -2.61 8.31 -17.32
N SER A 341 -1.79 8.68 -16.34
CA SER A 341 -1.78 8.09 -14.98
C SER A 341 -3.06 8.41 -14.20
N PRO A 342 -3.39 7.70 -13.08
CA PRO A 342 -4.51 8.04 -12.19
C PRO A 342 -4.34 9.37 -11.40
N VAL A 343 -3.26 10.11 -11.63
CA VAL A 343 -2.95 11.39 -10.99
C VAL A 343 -3.47 12.55 -11.85
N SER A 344 -4.24 13.48 -11.27
CA SER A 344 -4.77 14.66 -11.96
C SER A 344 -4.30 15.96 -11.33
N CYS A 345 -3.61 16.77 -12.15
CA CYS A 345 -3.27 18.14 -11.82
C CYS A 345 -4.36 19.14 -12.25
N SER A 346 -5.63 18.74 -12.35
CA SER A 346 -6.73 19.69 -12.56
C SER A 346 -6.90 20.63 -11.35
N SER A 347 -7.22 21.90 -11.61
CA SER A 347 -7.55 22.88 -10.55
C SER A 347 -8.93 22.65 -9.93
N GLU A 348 -9.77 21.84 -10.59
CA GLU A 348 -11.05 21.34 -10.09
C GLU A 348 -10.88 19.91 -9.54
N PRO A 349 -11.57 19.54 -8.44
CA PRO A 349 -11.46 18.22 -7.84
C PRO A 349 -12.19 17.14 -8.67
N GLU A 350 -11.53 16.00 -8.88
CA GLU A 350 -12.16 14.76 -9.34
C GLU A 350 -12.00 13.69 -8.26
N GLU A 351 -13.11 13.18 -7.72
CA GLU A 351 -13.16 12.30 -6.52
C GLU A 351 -12.40 10.97 -6.68
N SER A 352 -11.96 10.61 -7.89
CA SER A 352 -11.30 9.34 -8.20
C SER A 352 -9.85 9.48 -8.66
N MET A 353 -9.21 10.64 -8.51
CA MET A 353 -7.83 10.87 -8.96
C MET A 353 -7.00 11.55 -7.88
N GLU A 354 -5.79 11.03 -7.65
CA GLU A 354 -4.84 11.58 -6.69
C GLU A 354 -4.28 12.91 -7.21
N PRO A 355 -4.02 13.91 -6.34
CA PRO A 355 -3.50 15.22 -6.77
C PRO A 355 -2.02 15.19 -7.16
N TYR A 356 -1.23 14.27 -6.60
CA TYR A 356 0.22 14.11 -6.80
C TYR A 356 0.68 12.69 -6.47
N THR A 357 1.86 12.28 -6.97
CA THR A 357 2.63 11.18 -6.36
C THR A 357 3.65 11.73 -5.37
N THR A 358 4.37 10.85 -4.66
CA THR A 358 5.56 11.24 -3.89
C THR A 358 6.82 10.65 -4.53
N GLU A 359 7.90 11.42 -4.55
CA GLU A 359 9.21 10.97 -5.01
C GLU A 359 10.32 11.56 -4.15
N ARG A 360 11.38 10.79 -3.92
CA ARG A 360 12.62 11.30 -3.34
C ARG A 360 13.54 11.82 -4.45
N LEU A 361 13.40 13.11 -4.78
CA LEU A 361 14.10 13.74 -5.91
C LEU A 361 15.64 13.60 -5.87
N SER A 362 16.22 13.52 -4.67
CA SER A 362 17.66 13.27 -4.47
C SER A 362 18.13 11.86 -4.85
N ARG A 363 17.20 10.90 -4.97
CA ARG A 363 17.45 9.49 -5.31
C ARG A 363 16.66 9.02 -6.54
N LEU A 364 16.22 9.92 -7.42
CA LEU A 364 15.56 9.54 -8.67
C LEU A 364 16.56 8.99 -9.70
N PRO A 365 16.29 7.83 -10.32
CA PRO A 365 17.05 7.31 -11.46
C PRO A 365 17.25 8.35 -12.57
N GLY A 366 18.51 8.57 -12.98
CA GLY A 366 18.86 9.58 -13.98
C GLY A 366 18.81 11.04 -13.51
N GLY A 367 18.27 11.32 -12.31
CA GLY A 367 18.13 12.65 -11.72
C GLY A 367 17.10 13.54 -12.43
N TYR A 368 17.08 14.81 -12.05
CA TYR A 368 16.19 15.83 -12.61
C TYR A 368 16.96 17.11 -12.98
N THR A 369 16.36 17.94 -13.84
CA THR A 369 16.84 19.27 -14.19
C THR A 369 15.81 20.31 -13.79
N ALA A 370 16.21 21.31 -13.00
CA ALA A 370 15.36 22.45 -12.66
C ALA A 370 15.19 23.36 -13.88
N LEU A 371 13.94 23.68 -14.25
CA LEU A 371 13.59 24.56 -15.38
C LEU A 371 13.26 25.99 -14.93
N THR A 372 12.91 26.15 -13.66
CA THR A 372 12.72 27.44 -12.96
C THR A 372 13.53 27.43 -11.66
N GLU A 373 13.77 28.60 -11.08
CA GLU A 373 14.08 28.68 -9.65
C GLU A 373 12.89 28.18 -8.81
N PRO A 374 13.11 27.75 -7.55
CA PRO A 374 12.03 27.51 -6.59
C PRO A 374 11.23 28.79 -6.33
N PHE A 375 9.90 28.67 -6.26
CA PHE A 375 8.99 29.75 -5.92
C PHE A 375 8.09 29.36 -4.73
N THR A 376 7.62 30.33 -3.97
CA THR A 376 6.62 30.09 -2.92
C THR A 376 5.23 29.94 -3.55
N ALA A 377 4.65 28.74 -3.42
CA ALA A 377 3.30 28.44 -3.88
C ALA A 377 2.23 28.81 -2.85
N LEU A 378 2.54 28.68 -1.55
CA LEU A 378 1.62 28.95 -0.46
C LEU A 378 2.40 29.34 0.82
N THR A 379 1.80 30.19 1.64
CA THR A 379 2.14 30.34 3.05
C THR A 379 0.84 30.25 3.86
N ILE A 380 0.92 29.64 5.03
CA ILE A 380 -0.23 29.40 5.93
C ILE A 380 0.20 29.51 7.40
N ASP A 381 -0.58 30.22 8.21
CA ASP A 381 -0.42 30.32 9.66
C ASP A 381 -1.40 29.37 10.36
N PHE A 382 -0.86 28.35 11.04
CA PHE A 382 -1.66 27.36 11.77
C PHE A 382 -2.24 27.91 13.09
N ASN A 383 -1.83 29.10 13.51
CA ASN A 383 -2.40 29.84 14.64
C ASN A 383 -3.51 30.83 14.22
N ASN A 384 -3.82 30.95 12.93
CA ASN A 384 -4.83 31.84 12.40
C ASN A 384 -6.07 31.06 11.91
N VAL A 385 -7.00 30.76 12.83
CA VAL A 385 -8.19 29.94 12.52
C VAL A 385 -9.02 30.49 11.34
N GLN A 386 -9.15 31.82 11.20
CA GLN A 386 -9.86 32.44 10.07
C GLN A 386 -9.17 32.18 8.73
N GLU A 387 -7.84 32.01 8.73
CA GLU A 387 -7.09 31.66 7.53
C GLU A 387 -7.30 30.19 7.14
N LEU A 388 -7.37 29.29 8.13
CA LEU A 388 -7.65 27.87 7.92
C LEU A 388 -9.08 27.68 7.37
N GLU A 389 -10.08 28.29 8.00
CA GLU A 389 -11.48 28.27 7.54
C GLU A 389 -11.64 28.88 6.14
N GLY A 390 -10.84 29.91 5.83
CA GLY A 390 -10.84 30.57 4.54
C GLY A 390 -10.15 29.79 3.41
N LEU A 391 -9.36 28.74 3.72
CA LEU A 391 -8.46 28.09 2.77
C LEU A 391 -9.21 27.52 1.55
N SER A 392 -10.27 26.74 1.78
CA SER A 392 -11.14 26.18 0.73
C SER A 392 -11.87 27.23 -0.10
N SER A 393 -12.01 28.45 0.43
CA SER A 393 -12.66 29.58 -0.27
C SER A 393 -11.69 30.48 -1.04
N ARG A 394 -10.37 30.23 -0.97
CA ARG A 394 -9.36 31.04 -1.68
C ARG A 394 -9.55 30.97 -3.20
N GLU A 395 -9.37 32.12 -3.85
CA GLU A 395 -9.27 32.17 -5.31
C GLU A 395 -7.99 31.46 -5.78
N VAL A 396 -8.06 30.84 -6.97
CA VAL A 396 -6.92 30.16 -7.59
C VAL A 396 -5.85 31.19 -7.92
N GLN A 397 -4.65 31.01 -7.37
CA GLN A 397 -3.55 31.94 -7.58
C GLN A 397 -2.83 31.61 -8.89
N ARG A 398 -2.59 32.63 -9.73
CA ARG A 398 -1.82 32.50 -10.98
C ARG A 398 -0.44 33.12 -10.79
N ILE A 399 0.59 32.28 -10.86
CA ILE A 399 1.98 32.67 -10.66
C ILE A 399 2.72 32.57 -12.02
N GLN A 400 3.46 33.62 -12.36
CA GLN A 400 4.29 33.67 -13.57
C GLN A 400 5.76 33.44 -13.20
N LEU A 401 6.38 32.43 -13.80
CA LEU A 401 7.69 31.92 -13.43
C LEU A 401 8.67 32.06 -14.60
N PRO A 402 9.78 32.81 -14.48
CA PRO A 402 10.77 32.88 -15.53
C PRO A 402 11.48 31.53 -15.68
N VAL A 403 11.50 31.00 -16.90
CA VAL A 403 12.27 29.79 -17.22
C VAL A 403 13.76 30.15 -17.24
N THR A 404 14.52 29.53 -16.34
CA THR A 404 15.97 29.73 -16.20
C THR A 404 16.77 28.75 -17.06
N GLN A 405 16.27 27.53 -17.24
CA GLN A 405 16.91 26.49 -18.04
C GLN A 405 15.94 25.90 -19.08
N GLY A 406 16.43 25.65 -20.29
CA GLY A 406 15.65 25.00 -21.34
C GLY A 406 15.61 23.49 -21.17
N GLY A 407 14.42 22.90 -21.31
CA GLY A 407 14.16 21.48 -21.12
C GLY A 407 12.69 21.14 -21.35
N GLU A 408 12.35 19.85 -21.29
CA GLU A 408 10.96 19.38 -21.42
C GLU A 408 10.26 19.40 -20.06
N LEU A 409 9.12 20.10 -19.97
CA LEU A 409 8.35 20.15 -18.72
C LEU A 409 7.72 18.79 -18.41
N ASP A 410 8.15 18.18 -17.30
CA ASP A 410 7.66 16.87 -16.83
C ASP A 410 6.77 16.96 -15.61
N ALA A 411 7.11 17.80 -14.63
CA ALA A 411 6.34 17.97 -13.41
C ALA A 411 6.57 19.33 -12.75
N LEU A 412 5.69 19.67 -11.81
CA LEU A 412 5.99 20.60 -10.72
C LEU A 412 6.36 19.78 -9.49
N ALA A 413 7.61 19.88 -9.07
CA ALA A 413 8.11 19.31 -7.82
C ALA A 413 7.79 20.26 -6.66
N VAL A 414 7.23 19.74 -5.57
CA VAL A 414 6.71 20.51 -4.44
C VAL A 414 7.26 19.97 -3.12
N TRP A 415 7.60 20.90 -2.22
CA TRP A 415 8.05 20.61 -0.85
C TRP A 415 7.65 21.76 0.06
N PHE A 416 7.91 21.66 1.35
CA PHE A 416 7.57 22.70 2.31
C PHE A 416 8.65 22.93 3.36
N GLN A 417 8.50 24.04 4.06
CA GLN A 417 9.18 24.36 5.29
C GLN A 417 8.13 24.52 6.39
N LEU A 418 8.12 23.64 7.39
CA LEU A 418 7.32 23.78 8.61
C LEU A 418 8.05 24.74 9.56
N HIS A 419 7.37 25.81 9.96
CA HIS A 419 7.85 26.72 10.99
C HIS A 419 7.34 26.19 12.33
N LEU A 420 8.22 25.62 13.14
CA LEU A 420 7.84 25.08 14.45
C LEU A 420 7.60 26.22 15.45
N ASP A 421 8.41 27.26 15.37
CA ASP A 421 8.24 28.54 16.05
C ASP A 421 8.90 29.68 15.23
N GLU A 422 9.11 30.86 15.83
CA GLU A 422 9.74 32.03 15.19
C GLU A 422 11.22 31.85 14.79
N GLU A 423 11.91 30.83 15.33
CA GLU A 423 13.36 30.60 15.17
C GLU A 423 13.70 29.22 14.58
N SER A 424 12.81 28.23 14.71
CA SER A 424 13.04 26.83 14.35
C SER A 424 12.14 26.35 13.24
N SER A 425 12.70 25.66 12.24
CA SER A 425 11.96 25.09 11.12
C SER A 425 12.53 23.78 10.58
N LEU A 426 11.66 22.98 9.96
CA LEU A 426 11.98 21.75 9.22
C LEU A 426 11.74 22.01 7.73
N SER A 427 12.61 21.51 6.85
CA SER A 427 12.44 21.60 5.40
C SER A 427 12.38 20.19 4.81
N THR A 428 11.46 19.97 3.88
CA THR A 428 11.35 18.73 3.09
C THR A 428 11.94 18.90 1.68
N GLY A 429 12.77 19.93 1.49
CA GLY A 429 13.38 20.24 0.19
C GLY A 429 14.36 19.18 -0.32
N PRO A 430 14.57 19.08 -1.64
CA PRO A 430 15.32 17.99 -2.28
C PRO A 430 16.82 17.93 -1.95
N GLN A 431 17.34 18.87 -1.17
CA GLN A 431 18.73 18.92 -0.71
C GLN A 431 18.90 18.41 0.74
N GLU A 432 17.80 18.09 1.43
CA GLU A 432 17.79 17.66 2.83
C GLU A 432 17.65 16.12 2.92
N ASP A 433 18.47 15.45 3.73
CA ASP A 433 18.31 14.00 4.04
C ASP A 433 17.32 13.84 5.21
N THR A 434 16.03 13.97 4.92
CA THR A 434 14.93 13.82 5.90
C THR A 434 14.07 12.60 5.62
N CYS A 435 13.23 12.22 6.59
CA CYS A 435 12.21 11.18 6.40
C CYS A 435 11.22 11.47 5.25
N TRP A 436 10.99 12.74 4.91
CA TRP A 436 9.99 13.17 3.94
C TRP A 436 10.43 13.02 2.49
N GLU A 437 9.44 12.89 1.61
CA GLU A 437 9.57 12.94 0.15
C GLU A 437 8.99 14.25 -0.39
N GLN A 438 9.13 14.49 -1.70
CA GLN A 438 8.56 15.65 -2.37
C GLN A 438 7.29 15.24 -3.11
N ALA A 439 6.25 16.08 -3.06
CA ALA A 439 5.03 15.88 -3.83
C ALA A 439 5.27 16.26 -5.31
N ILE A 440 4.85 15.38 -6.22
CA ILE A 440 5.09 15.51 -7.66
C ILE A 440 3.75 15.66 -8.37
N TYR A 441 3.58 16.80 -9.05
CA TYR A 441 2.43 17.13 -9.88
C TYR A 441 2.82 16.95 -11.36
N PRO A 442 2.50 15.81 -12.01
CA PRO A 442 2.97 15.51 -13.35
C PRO A 442 2.25 16.35 -14.41
N VAL A 443 2.93 16.74 -15.48
CA VAL A 443 2.34 17.50 -16.59
C VAL A 443 1.94 16.55 -17.72
N HIS A 444 0.65 16.20 -17.79
CA HIS A 444 0.08 15.21 -18.72
C HIS A 444 -0.03 15.65 -20.19
N SER A 445 0.49 16.84 -20.56
CA SER A 445 0.37 17.33 -21.93
C SER A 445 0.96 16.34 -22.94
N THR A 446 0.11 15.89 -23.88
CA THR A 446 0.42 14.86 -24.90
C THR A 446 1.41 15.31 -25.97
N LYS A 447 1.82 16.58 -25.93
CA LYS A 447 2.88 17.14 -26.77
C LYS A 447 4.05 17.51 -25.87
N CYS A 448 5.21 16.89 -26.10
CA CYS A 448 6.48 17.24 -25.46
C CYS A 448 6.71 18.76 -25.52
N PHE A 449 6.48 19.45 -24.40
CA PHE A 449 6.58 20.91 -24.34
C PHE A 449 7.97 21.32 -23.85
N VAL A 450 8.81 21.70 -24.80
CA VAL A 450 10.15 22.22 -24.52
C VAL A 450 10.05 23.70 -24.15
N LEU A 451 10.30 23.99 -22.87
CA LEU A 451 10.54 25.32 -22.32
C LEU A 451 11.91 25.85 -22.77
N LYS A 452 12.05 27.16 -22.88
CA LYS A 452 13.29 27.84 -23.28
C LYS A 452 13.61 28.98 -22.32
N PRO A 453 14.90 29.29 -22.08
CA PRO A 453 15.26 30.46 -21.28
C PRO A 453 14.61 31.74 -21.84
N GLY A 454 13.92 32.48 -20.98
CA GLY A 454 13.14 33.66 -21.37
C GLY A 454 11.71 33.40 -21.83
N ASP A 455 11.22 32.17 -21.77
CA ASP A 455 9.78 31.90 -21.61
C ASP A 455 9.34 32.19 -20.17
N GLU A 456 8.04 32.44 -19.95
CA GLU A 456 7.44 32.47 -18.61
C GLU A 456 6.38 31.36 -18.50
N LEU A 457 6.52 30.47 -17.52
CA LEU A 457 5.55 29.43 -17.21
C LEU A 457 4.46 30.02 -16.28
N ILE A 458 3.19 29.81 -16.62
CA ILE A 458 2.05 30.19 -15.80
C ILE A 458 1.57 28.96 -15.04
N VAL A 459 1.66 29.01 -13.72
CA VAL A 459 1.18 27.97 -12.80
C VAL A 459 -0.06 28.46 -12.06
N GLU A 460 -1.08 27.62 -11.96
CA GLU A 460 -2.20 27.79 -11.06
C GLU A 460 -1.97 27.02 -9.76
N VAL A 461 -2.27 27.65 -8.61
CA VAL A 461 -2.23 27.05 -7.27
C VAL A 461 -3.61 27.17 -6.62
N SER A 462 -4.13 26.05 -6.13
CA SER A 462 -5.46 25.93 -5.52
C SER A 462 -5.42 25.12 -4.23
N CYS A 463 -6.33 25.43 -3.30
CA CYS A 463 -6.54 24.70 -2.04
C CYS A 463 -8.04 24.45 -1.75
N ARG A 464 -8.88 24.47 -2.80
CA ARG A 464 -10.35 24.52 -2.69
C ARG A 464 -10.97 23.32 -1.98
N ASP A 465 -10.39 22.15 -2.16
CA ASP A 465 -10.82 20.87 -1.58
C ASP A 465 -9.98 20.45 -0.35
N ALA A 466 -9.34 21.42 0.31
CA ALA A 466 -8.36 21.24 1.40
C ALA A 466 -7.04 20.52 1.00
N TYR A 467 -6.95 19.98 -0.22
CA TYR A 467 -5.70 19.51 -0.81
C TYR A 467 -4.96 20.62 -1.55
N LEU A 468 -3.63 20.57 -1.55
CA LEU A 468 -2.83 21.42 -2.41
C LEU A 468 -2.89 20.90 -3.85
N ARG A 469 -3.26 21.76 -4.80
CA ARG A 469 -3.27 21.46 -6.24
C ARG A 469 -2.45 22.47 -7.01
N LEU A 470 -1.50 22.00 -7.82
CA LEU A 470 -0.69 22.82 -8.73
C LEU A 470 -0.86 22.34 -10.17
N SER A 471 -0.97 23.28 -11.11
CA SER A 471 -1.09 22.96 -12.54
C SER A 471 -0.33 23.95 -13.43
N GLY A 472 0.42 23.43 -14.41
CA GLY A 472 1.08 24.25 -15.42
C GLY A 472 0.11 24.56 -16.57
N VAL A 473 -0.57 25.70 -16.55
CA VAL A 473 -1.70 25.97 -17.46
C VAL A 473 -1.29 26.57 -18.81
N ALA A 474 -0.22 27.36 -18.85
CA ALA A 474 0.23 28.03 -20.07
C ALA A 474 1.69 28.48 -20.01
N VAL A 475 2.26 28.79 -21.18
CA VAL A 475 3.59 29.38 -21.33
C VAL A 475 3.49 30.65 -22.17
N LEU A 476 4.03 31.75 -21.67
CA LEU A 476 4.17 33.01 -22.39
C LEU A 476 5.51 33.03 -23.13
N ARG A 477 5.48 33.02 -24.45
CA ARG A 477 6.68 33.05 -25.31
C ARG A 477 6.61 34.24 -26.26
N GLY A 478 7.43 35.27 -26.00
CA GLY A 478 7.46 36.48 -26.82
C GLY A 478 6.11 37.20 -26.93
N GLY A 479 5.36 37.27 -25.82
CA GLY A 479 4.03 37.88 -25.76
C GLY A 479 2.89 37.02 -26.31
N ARG A 480 3.12 35.75 -26.66
CA ARG A 480 2.08 34.80 -27.06
C ARG A 480 1.82 33.78 -25.95
N HIS A 481 0.56 33.66 -25.52
CA HIS A 481 0.13 32.60 -24.62
C HIS A 481 0.02 31.29 -25.41
N ILE A 482 0.61 30.22 -24.87
CA ILE A 482 0.52 28.86 -25.38
C ILE A 482 -0.03 28.01 -24.24
N HIS A 483 -1.29 27.56 -24.33
CA HIS A 483 -1.87 26.68 -23.32
C HIS A 483 -1.22 25.28 -23.38
N LEU A 484 -0.99 24.71 -22.20
CA LEU A 484 -0.40 23.37 -22.05
C LEU A 484 -1.47 22.28 -22.06
N ASP A 485 -2.66 22.59 -21.54
CA ASP A 485 -3.82 21.70 -21.54
C ASP A 485 -4.72 21.91 -22.76
N ASN A 486 -5.24 20.80 -23.29
CA ASN A 486 -6.24 20.77 -24.37
C ASN A 486 -7.68 20.86 -23.84
N SER A 487 -7.89 21.13 -22.55
CA SER A 487 -9.24 21.25 -21.97
C SER A 487 -10.00 22.41 -22.62
N SER A 488 -11.12 22.06 -23.25
CA SER A 488 -11.85 22.86 -24.23
C SER A 488 -12.09 24.33 -23.87
N SER A 489 -11.51 25.22 -24.67
CA SER A 489 -12.00 26.58 -24.96
C SER A 489 -12.57 27.38 -23.77
N TRP A 490 -11.69 28.00 -22.99
CA TRP A 490 -12.06 29.17 -22.19
C TRP A 490 -12.47 30.32 -23.13
N GLN A 491 -13.78 30.57 -23.27
CA GLN A 491 -14.29 31.91 -23.58
C GLN A 491 -14.57 32.63 -22.25
N PRO A 492 -14.20 33.92 -22.10
CA PRO A 492 -14.57 34.69 -20.93
C PRO A 492 -16.10 34.88 -20.93
N SER A 493 -16.79 34.28 -19.96
CA SER A 493 -18.21 34.50 -19.78
C SER A 493 -18.48 35.91 -19.26
N GLU A 494 -19.31 36.67 -19.98
CA GLU A 494 -19.90 37.88 -19.44
C GLU A 494 -20.83 37.52 -18.27
N ASN A 495 -20.81 38.33 -17.20
CA ASN A 495 -21.50 38.07 -15.94
C ASN A 495 -22.99 37.68 -16.13
N PRO A 496 -23.43 36.49 -15.66
CA PRO A 496 -24.84 36.13 -15.66
C PRO A 496 -25.63 37.00 -14.68
N VAL A 497 -26.71 37.63 -15.16
CA VAL A 497 -27.69 38.30 -14.30
C VAL A 497 -28.51 37.23 -13.56
N PRO A 498 -28.70 37.31 -12.23
CA PRO A 498 -29.42 36.28 -11.48
C PRO A 498 -30.91 36.25 -11.85
N ASN A 499 -31.42 35.05 -12.11
CA ASN A 499 -32.81 34.79 -12.50
C ASN A 499 -33.57 34.14 -11.32
N PRO A 500 -34.68 34.70 -10.81
CA PRO A 500 -35.11 34.45 -9.44
C PRO A 500 -36.12 33.29 -9.26
N ASN A 501 -35.94 32.15 -9.94
CA ASN A 501 -36.92 31.05 -9.90
C ASN A 501 -36.32 29.65 -9.60
N PRO A 502 -36.41 29.15 -8.35
CA PRO A 502 -35.75 27.90 -7.92
C PRO A 502 -36.20 26.63 -8.67
N GLU A 503 -37.44 26.56 -9.14
CA GLU A 503 -37.92 25.41 -9.92
C GLU A 503 -37.23 25.30 -11.29
N ALA A 504 -36.76 26.43 -11.86
CA ALA A 504 -36.01 26.42 -13.11
C ALA A 504 -34.59 25.88 -12.92
N GLU A 505 -33.93 26.18 -11.79
CA GLU A 505 -32.63 25.60 -11.43
C GLU A 505 -32.74 24.09 -11.20
N LEU A 506 -33.78 23.63 -10.49
CA LEU A 506 -33.98 22.19 -10.26
C LEU A 506 -34.26 21.43 -11.58
N CYS A 507 -35.09 21.99 -12.47
CA CYS A 507 -35.30 21.43 -13.80
C CYS A 507 -34.03 21.47 -14.67
N SER A 508 -33.19 22.49 -14.54
CA SER A 508 -31.91 22.58 -15.24
C SER A 508 -30.90 21.54 -14.71
N ALA A 509 -30.80 21.38 -13.39
CA ALA A 509 -29.97 20.35 -12.75
C ALA A 509 -30.42 18.92 -13.12
N LEU A 510 -31.73 18.67 -13.17
CA LEU A 510 -32.29 17.39 -13.65
C LEU A 510 -32.06 17.16 -15.15
N ALA A 511 -32.09 18.22 -15.97
CA ALA A 511 -31.73 18.14 -17.38
C ALA A 511 -30.22 17.85 -17.58
N CYS A 512 -29.35 18.45 -16.77
CA CYS A 512 -27.92 18.15 -16.73
C CYS A 512 -27.64 16.70 -16.29
N LEU A 513 -28.37 16.18 -15.30
CA LEU A 513 -28.30 14.77 -14.89
C LEU A 513 -28.67 13.80 -16.02
N GLN A 514 -29.65 14.15 -16.88
CA GLN A 514 -30.05 13.33 -18.02
C GLN A 514 -29.23 13.57 -19.31
N THR A 515 -28.40 14.62 -19.37
CA THR A 515 -27.56 14.95 -20.54
C THR A 515 -26.07 14.78 -20.28
N ASN A 516 -25.69 14.14 -19.16
CA ASN A 516 -24.29 13.86 -18.80
C ASN A 516 -23.60 12.78 -19.67
N GLN A 517 -24.04 12.62 -20.92
CA GLN A 517 -23.10 12.39 -22.02
C GLN A 517 -22.32 13.69 -22.28
N LYS A 518 -21.46 14.07 -21.31
CA LYS A 518 -20.25 14.84 -21.64
C LYS A 518 -19.62 14.12 -22.83
N GLN A 519 -19.27 14.84 -23.90
CA GLN A 519 -18.51 14.25 -25.00
C GLN A 519 -17.26 13.62 -24.40
N SER A 520 -17.22 12.29 -24.34
CA SER A 520 -16.17 11.59 -23.62
C SER A 520 -14.87 11.83 -24.37
N ILE A 521 -14.00 12.67 -23.80
CA ILE A 521 -12.59 12.71 -24.18
C ILE A 521 -12.12 11.26 -24.09
N ASP A 522 -11.53 10.79 -25.18
CA ASP A 522 -11.22 9.39 -25.42
C ASP A 522 -9.95 8.98 -24.65
N SER A 523 -10.04 9.12 -23.32
CA SER A 523 -8.95 9.01 -22.36
C SER A 523 -9.03 7.71 -21.57
N CYS A 524 -7.90 7.01 -21.53
CA CYS A 524 -7.71 5.78 -20.77
C CYS A 524 -6.74 6.05 -19.61
N LEU A 525 -7.14 5.66 -18.40
CA LEU A 525 -6.26 5.64 -17.25
C LEU A 525 -5.50 4.32 -17.22
N LEU A 526 -4.19 4.40 -17.01
CA LEU A 526 -3.31 3.28 -16.70
C LEU A 526 -2.59 3.57 -15.38
N GLU A 527 -2.37 2.56 -14.55
CA GLU A 527 -1.56 2.72 -13.34
C GLU A 527 -0.13 3.16 -13.71
N CYS A 528 0.58 3.88 -12.83
CA CYS A 528 1.92 4.38 -13.13
C CYS A 528 2.89 3.27 -13.54
N SER A 529 2.76 2.08 -12.95
CA SER A 529 3.53 0.87 -13.30
C SER A 529 3.13 0.26 -14.66
N GLU A 530 1.85 0.30 -15.04
CA GLU A 530 1.38 -0.10 -16.38
C GLU A 530 1.94 0.86 -17.45
N MET A 531 1.98 2.17 -17.17
CA MET A 531 2.57 3.19 -18.04
C MET A 531 4.09 3.02 -18.18
N ALA A 532 4.80 2.77 -17.09
CA ALA A 532 6.25 2.51 -17.12
C ALA A 532 6.59 1.22 -17.87
N LEU A 533 5.78 0.16 -17.70
CA LEU A 533 5.91 -1.06 -18.49
C LEU A 533 5.65 -0.80 -19.98
N LEU A 534 4.59 -0.04 -20.32
CA LEU A 534 4.28 0.35 -21.69
C LEU A 534 5.43 1.10 -22.38
N ASN A 535 6.12 1.97 -21.64
CA ASN A 535 7.32 2.69 -22.09
C ASN A 535 8.59 1.81 -22.17
N ASN A 536 8.58 0.60 -21.60
CA ASN A 536 9.71 -0.34 -21.66
C ASN A 536 9.79 -1.03 -23.04
N THR A 537 10.53 -0.41 -23.96
CA THR A 537 10.69 -0.89 -25.34
C THR A 537 11.45 -2.23 -25.42
N ASP A 538 12.46 -2.43 -24.56
CA ASP A 538 13.27 -3.66 -24.52
C ASP A 538 12.46 -4.89 -24.08
N TYR A 539 11.55 -4.73 -23.10
CA TYR A 539 10.58 -5.75 -22.71
C TYR A 539 9.74 -6.20 -23.91
N HIS A 540 9.05 -5.26 -24.56
CA HIS A 540 8.16 -5.54 -25.68
C HIS A 540 8.89 -6.12 -26.90
N GLN A 541 10.09 -5.62 -27.21
CA GLN A 541 10.89 -6.11 -28.32
C GLN A 541 11.44 -7.53 -28.04
N SER A 542 11.76 -7.85 -26.78
CA SER A 542 12.16 -9.20 -26.35
C SER A 542 11.01 -10.21 -26.51
N PHE A 543 9.80 -9.87 -26.03
CA PHE A 543 8.60 -10.68 -26.22
C PHE A 543 8.24 -10.86 -27.69
N ARG A 544 8.28 -9.78 -28.51
CA ARG A 544 8.08 -9.84 -29.95
C ARG A 544 9.03 -10.83 -30.62
N SER A 545 10.33 -10.79 -30.29
CA SER A 545 11.34 -11.69 -30.84
C SER A 545 11.13 -13.15 -30.41
N ALA A 546 10.70 -13.37 -29.16
CA ALA A 546 10.42 -14.71 -28.64
C ALA A 546 9.18 -15.33 -29.30
N LEU A 547 8.11 -14.54 -29.46
CA LEU A 547 6.88 -14.93 -30.15
C LEU A 547 7.14 -15.26 -31.63
N ASP A 548 7.86 -14.41 -32.37
CA ASP A 548 8.21 -14.69 -33.78
C ASP A 548 8.97 -16.01 -33.93
N LYS A 549 9.99 -16.24 -33.10
CA LYS A 549 10.76 -17.51 -33.07
C LYS A 549 9.89 -18.73 -32.76
N LEU A 550 8.85 -18.60 -31.93
CA LEU A 550 7.91 -19.68 -31.66
C LEU A 550 6.97 -19.92 -32.85
N ILE A 551 6.31 -18.86 -33.32
CA ILE A 551 5.34 -18.88 -34.42
C ILE A 551 5.98 -19.43 -35.69
N SER A 552 7.21 -18.99 -36.02
CA SER A 552 7.98 -19.52 -37.15
C SER A 552 8.29 -21.01 -37.00
N ARG A 553 8.67 -21.49 -35.81
CA ARG A 553 8.90 -22.93 -35.55
C ARG A 553 7.62 -23.77 -35.70
N LEU A 554 6.48 -23.29 -35.18
CA LEU A 554 5.19 -23.99 -35.26
C LEU A 554 4.64 -24.02 -36.69
N LYS A 555 4.70 -22.89 -37.43
CA LYS A 555 4.32 -22.84 -38.86
C LYS A 555 5.12 -23.83 -39.70
N VAL A 556 6.44 -23.95 -39.49
CA VAL A 556 7.28 -24.95 -40.18
C VAL A 556 6.84 -26.38 -39.88
N ARG A 557 6.48 -26.71 -38.63
CA ARG A 557 5.95 -28.05 -38.28
C ARG A 557 4.64 -28.37 -39.01
N GLN A 558 3.69 -27.43 -39.04
CA GLN A 558 2.42 -27.60 -39.76
C GLN A 558 2.62 -27.87 -41.27
N HIS A 559 3.67 -27.29 -41.88
CA HIS A 559 3.97 -27.46 -43.31
C HIS A 559 4.92 -28.63 -43.61
N GLY A 560 5.72 -29.07 -42.64
CA GLY A 560 6.67 -30.18 -42.79
C GLY A 560 6.03 -31.58 -42.76
N GLY A 561 4.77 -31.69 -42.33
CA GLY A 561 4.01 -32.93 -42.22
C GLY A 561 3.44 -33.48 -43.53
N VAL A 562 4.20 -33.48 -44.64
CA VAL A 562 3.75 -34.05 -45.92
C VAL A 562 4.35 -35.45 -46.13
N GLY A 563 3.64 -36.45 -45.61
CA GLY A 563 4.08 -37.85 -45.59
C GLY A 563 3.05 -38.89 -46.07
N THR A 564 1.83 -38.51 -46.45
CA THR A 564 0.88 -39.34 -47.23
C THR A 564 -0.25 -38.48 -47.82
N ALA A 565 -0.68 -38.84 -49.02
CA ALA A 565 -1.59 -38.09 -49.89
C ALA A 565 -2.90 -37.57 -49.27
N GLY A 566 -3.37 -36.40 -49.75
CA GLY A 566 -4.78 -36.29 -50.14
C GLY A 566 -5.56 -35.01 -49.82
N PHE A 567 -5.08 -34.11 -48.98
CA PHE A 567 -5.78 -32.84 -48.69
C PHE A 567 -4.79 -31.67 -48.55
N PRO A 568 -5.17 -30.44 -48.95
CA PRO A 568 -4.38 -29.26 -48.60
C PRO A 568 -4.40 -29.09 -47.07
N PRO A 569 -3.27 -28.75 -46.43
CA PRO A 569 -3.27 -28.48 -45.00
C PRO A 569 -4.20 -27.29 -44.72
N ALA A 570 -5.15 -27.46 -43.80
CA ALA A 570 -5.90 -26.33 -43.29
C ALA A 570 -4.91 -25.35 -42.66
N SER A 571 -4.96 -24.08 -43.08
CA SER A 571 -4.17 -22.99 -42.48
C SER A 571 -4.61 -22.75 -41.04
N GLY A 572 -4.13 -23.59 -40.12
CA GLY A 572 -4.51 -23.57 -38.72
C GLY A 572 -3.97 -22.32 -38.03
N LEU A 573 -4.86 -21.43 -37.61
CA LEU A 573 -4.52 -20.33 -36.71
C LEU A 573 -3.87 -20.89 -35.44
N LEU A 574 -2.73 -20.31 -35.06
CA LEU A 574 -2.11 -20.57 -33.76
C LEU A 574 -2.89 -19.82 -32.67
N TYR A 575 -3.01 -20.41 -31.48
CA TYR A 575 -3.79 -19.87 -30.38
C TYR A 575 -2.86 -19.35 -29.28
N VAL A 576 -2.92 -18.04 -28.97
CA VAL A 576 -2.07 -17.43 -27.92
C VAL A 576 -2.95 -16.83 -26.84
N LEU A 577 -2.73 -17.22 -25.59
CA LEU A 577 -3.39 -16.65 -24.42
C LEU A 577 -2.41 -15.74 -23.67
N ASP A 578 -2.85 -14.52 -23.40
CA ASP A 578 -2.15 -13.54 -22.56
C ASP A 578 -2.85 -13.46 -21.20
N VAL A 579 -2.19 -13.99 -20.17
CA VAL A 579 -2.67 -14.13 -18.78
C VAL A 579 -2.06 -13.03 -17.90
N SER A 580 -1.64 -11.91 -18.52
CA SER A 580 -1.11 -10.75 -17.78
C SER A 580 -2.20 -10.07 -16.96
N GLU A 581 -1.83 -9.58 -15.77
CA GLU A 581 -2.72 -8.76 -14.93
C GLU A 581 -2.58 -7.28 -15.35
N GLY A 582 -3.70 -6.55 -15.40
CA GLY A 582 -3.71 -5.17 -15.90
C GLY A 582 -3.55 -5.05 -17.42
N PHE A 583 -3.12 -3.87 -17.87
CA PHE A 583 -2.97 -3.53 -19.29
C PHE A 583 -1.75 -4.19 -19.94
N SER A 584 -1.99 -5.03 -20.96
CA SER A 584 -0.94 -5.71 -21.74
C SER A 584 -1.13 -5.55 -23.25
N LEU A 585 -0.05 -5.20 -23.94
CA LEU A 585 0.04 -5.24 -25.41
C LEU A 585 0.48 -6.61 -25.97
N LEU A 586 0.84 -7.58 -25.14
CA LEU A 586 1.45 -8.83 -25.60
C LEU A 586 0.50 -9.66 -26.48
N SER A 587 -0.80 -9.67 -26.16
CA SER A 587 -1.86 -10.20 -27.04
C SER A 587 -1.90 -9.54 -28.43
N VAL A 588 -1.80 -8.21 -28.52
CA VAL A 588 -1.80 -7.47 -29.79
C VAL A 588 -0.50 -7.74 -30.57
N LEU A 589 0.64 -7.80 -29.87
CA LEU A 589 1.94 -8.19 -30.43
C LEU A 589 1.96 -9.63 -30.94
N ALA A 590 1.22 -10.55 -30.33
CA ALA A 590 1.08 -11.92 -30.83
C ALA A 590 0.23 -11.96 -32.12
N ALA A 591 -0.88 -11.22 -32.15
CA ALA A 591 -1.76 -11.17 -33.33
C ALA A 591 -1.10 -10.49 -34.56
N SER A 592 -0.24 -9.48 -34.36
CA SER A 592 0.43 -8.77 -35.46
C SER A 592 1.45 -9.63 -36.24
N GLN A 593 1.89 -10.76 -35.68
CA GLN A 593 2.78 -11.73 -36.35
C GLN A 593 2.07 -12.56 -37.44
N GLY A 594 0.74 -12.43 -37.57
CA GLY A 594 -0.08 -13.04 -38.61
C GLY A 594 -0.29 -14.55 -38.45
N GLY A 595 -1.50 -15.03 -38.77
CA GLY A 595 -1.86 -16.45 -38.57
C GLY A 595 -1.98 -16.86 -37.09
N VAL A 596 -2.13 -15.89 -36.20
CA VAL A 596 -2.33 -16.07 -34.76
C VAL A 596 -3.72 -15.51 -34.41
N LYS A 597 -4.44 -16.23 -33.55
CA LYS A 597 -5.58 -15.70 -32.81
C LYS A 597 -5.16 -15.53 -31.35
N ALA A 598 -5.08 -14.28 -30.92
CA ALA A 598 -4.67 -13.89 -29.58
C ALA A 598 -5.87 -13.62 -28.67
N PHE A 599 -5.68 -13.89 -27.38
CA PHE A 599 -6.69 -13.72 -26.35
C PHE A 599 -6.06 -12.91 -25.21
N SER A 600 -6.67 -11.79 -24.84
CA SER A 600 -6.24 -10.86 -23.79
C SER A 600 -7.04 -11.07 -22.51
N SER A 601 -6.39 -10.97 -21.35
CA SER A 601 -7.05 -11.00 -20.03
C SER A 601 -7.34 -9.60 -19.47
N VAL A 602 -7.28 -8.53 -20.27
CA VAL A 602 -7.67 -7.18 -19.84
C VAL A 602 -9.17 -7.11 -19.50
N GLU A 603 -9.49 -6.71 -18.28
CA GLU A 603 -10.87 -6.58 -17.77
C GLU A 603 -11.49 -5.20 -18.05
N LYS A 604 -10.76 -4.12 -17.76
CA LYS A 604 -11.27 -2.74 -17.79
C LYS A 604 -11.74 -2.39 -19.22
N SER A 605 -13.03 -2.08 -19.41
CA SER A 605 -13.63 -1.88 -20.75
C SER A 605 -12.94 -0.80 -21.60
N LYS A 606 -12.57 0.34 -21.00
CA LYS A 606 -11.77 1.39 -21.66
C LYS A 606 -10.43 0.86 -22.19
N GLN A 607 -9.72 0.05 -21.40
CA GLN A 607 -8.47 -0.57 -21.80
C GLN A 607 -8.70 -1.58 -22.94
N GLN A 608 -9.78 -2.38 -22.90
CA GLN A 608 -10.16 -3.26 -24.02
C GLN A 608 -10.39 -2.45 -25.32
N ASP A 609 -11.02 -1.28 -25.24
CA ASP A 609 -11.28 -0.42 -26.40
C ASP A 609 -10.01 0.22 -26.97
N VAL A 610 -9.04 0.60 -26.13
CA VAL A 610 -7.69 1.01 -26.58
C VAL A 610 -7.00 -0.14 -27.34
N LEU A 611 -7.05 -1.37 -26.82
CA LEU A 611 -6.47 -2.53 -27.50
C LEU A 611 -7.14 -2.83 -28.85
N LYS A 612 -8.46 -2.68 -28.96
CA LYS A 612 -9.20 -2.82 -30.25
C LYS A 612 -8.76 -1.78 -31.27
N LYS A 613 -8.65 -0.50 -30.87
CA LYS A 613 -8.20 0.60 -31.75
C LYS A 613 -6.78 0.38 -32.23
N LEU A 614 -5.86 0.01 -31.32
CA LEU A 614 -4.47 -0.32 -31.66
C LEU A 614 -4.38 -1.52 -32.60
N ALA A 615 -5.15 -2.58 -32.36
CA ALA A 615 -5.19 -3.73 -33.26
C ALA A 615 -5.66 -3.32 -34.67
N HIS A 616 -6.77 -2.58 -34.77
CA HIS A 616 -7.30 -2.10 -36.05
C HIS A 616 -6.30 -1.20 -36.80
N SER A 617 -5.68 -0.22 -36.12
CA SER A 617 -4.72 0.69 -36.75
C SER A 617 -3.45 0.02 -37.22
N ASN A 618 -3.08 -1.11 -36.60
CA ASN A 618 -1.92 -1.93 -36.98
C ASN A 618 -2.30 -3.08 -37.95
N GLY A 619 -3.47 -3.02 -38.59
CA GLY A 619 -3.88 -3.95 -39.64
C GLY A 619 -4.31 -5.33 -39.15
N ILE A 620 -4.57 -5.48 -37.85
CA ILE A 620 -5.04 -6.73 -37.24
C ILE A 620 -6.57 -6.78 -37.37
N SER A 621 -7.10 -7.88 -37.91
CA SER A 621 -8.55 -8.08 -37.97
C SER A 621 -9.13 -8.33 -36.57
N GLU A 622 -10.29 -7.74 -36.29
CA GLU A 622 -11.04 -7.90 -35.03
C GLU A 622 -11.28 -9.37 -34.64
N GLN A 623 -11.32 -10.29 -35.62
CA GLN A 623 -11.51 -11.72 -35.40
C GLN A 623 -10.28 -12.43 -34.79
N LEU A 624 -9.13 -11.76 -34.79
CA LEU A 624 -7.83 -12.27 -34.33
C LEU A 624 -7.45 -11.82 -32.91
N LEU A 625 -8.20 -10.89 -32.31
CA LEU A 625 -8.04 -10.46 -30.91
C LEU A 625 -9.37 -10.65 -30.17
N GLU A 626 -9.36 -11.46 -29.12
CA GLU A 626 -10.50 -11.62 -28.22
C GLU A 626 -10.14 -11.28 -26.77
N PHE A 627 -11.15 -10.97 -25.96
CA PHE A 627 -11.00 -10.73 -24.52
C PHE A 627 -11.50 -11.98 -23.79
N TRP A 628 -10.61 -12.65 -23.09
CA TRP A 628 -10.82 -13.99 -22.56
C TRP A 628 -11.78 -14.00 -21.37
N LEU A 629 -11.60 -13.09 -20.42
CA LEU A 629 -12.42 -13.02 -19.21
C LEU A 629 -13.90 -12.70 -19.51
N ASN A 630 -14.19 -12.01 -20.63
CA ASN A 630 -15.56 -11.83 -21.12
C ASN A 630 -16.26 -13.15 -21.51
N ARG A 631 -15.57 -14.31 -21.48
CA ARG A 631 -16.10 -15.65 -21.79
C ARG A 631 -16.15 -16.59 -20.58
N VAL A 632 -15.66 -16.18 -19.41
CA VAL A 632 -15.49 -17.06 -18.23
C VAL A 632 -16.39 -16.56 -17.10
N GLU A 633 -17.15 -17.47 -16.47
CA GLU A 633 -18.13 -17.12 -15.42
C GLU A 633 -17.52 -17.05 -14.00
N ASP A 634 -16.23 -17.40 -13.85
CA ASP A 634 -15.50 -17.50 -12.57
C ASP A 634 -14.01 -17.16 -12.77
N GLU A 635 -13.41 -16.37 -11.88
CA GLU A 635 -11.97 -16.05 -11.86
C GLU A 635 -11.08 -17.32 -11.83
N GLN A 636 -11.55 -18.39 -11.19
CA GLN A 636 -10.86 -19.68 -11.15
C GLN A 636 -10.75 -20.35 -12.54
N GLY A 637 -11.55 -19.89 -13.51
CA GLY A 637 -11.59 -20.39 -14.88
C GLY A 637 -10.61 -19.75 -15.87
N MET A 638 -9.72 -18.86 -15.43
CA MET A 638 -8.79 -18.12 -16.32
C MET A 638 -7.93 -19.04 -17.22
N LEU A 639 -7.59 -20.26 -16.78
CA LEU A 639 -6.84 -21.25 -17.56
C LEU A 639 -7.74 -22.42 -18.00
N GLN A 640 -8.38 -22.26 -19.15
CA GLN A 640 -9.15 -23.33 -19.84
C GLN A 640 -8.74 -23.44 -21.32
N ARG A 641 -9.33 -24.39 -22.05
CA ARG A 641 -9.09 -24.57 -23.49
C ARG A 641 -9.83 -23.50 -24.32
N PRO A 642 -9.26 -22.99 -25.44
CA PRO A 642 -9.91 -21.98 -26.27
C PRO A 642 -11.20 -22.46 -26.95
N SER A 643 -11.33 -23.78 -27.15
CA SER A 643 -12.58 -24.49 -27.44
C SER A 643 -12.37 -25.98 -27.14
N GLY A 644 -13.45 -26.78 -27.05
CA GLY A 644 -13.39 -28.15 -26.48
C GLY A 644 -12.27 -29.07 -27.00
N GLU A 645 -11.97 -29.03 -28.30
CA GLU A 645 -10.91 -29.84 -28.94
C GLU A 645 -9.59 -29.09 -29.18
N LYS A 646 -9.52 -27.79 -28.91
CA LYS A 646 -8.32 -26.97 -29.20
C LYS A 646 -7.44 -26.79 -27.98
N LEU A 647 -6.15 -26.57 -28.24
CA LEU A 647 -5.12 -26.31 -27.25
C LEU A 647 -4.39 -25.01 -27.63
N TRP A 648 -3.64 -24.45 -26.68
CA TRP A 648 -2.87 -23.23 -26.87
C TRP A 648 -1.52 -23.51 -27.54
N SER A 649 -1.16 -22.68 -28.52
CA SER A 649 0.17 -22.62 -29.12
C SER A 649 1.17 -21.90 -28.21
N ALA A 650 0.69 -20.87 -27.48
CA ALA A 650 1.44 -20.24 -26.41
C ALA A 650 0.54 -19.76 -25.29
N ILE A 651 1.05 -19.76 -24.06
CA ILE A 651 0.43 -19.10 -22.90
C ILE A 651 1.47 -18.17 -22.30
N ILE A 652 1.15 -16.89 -22.19
CA ILE A 652 1.98 -15.88 -21.54
C ILE A 652 1.46 -15.75 -20.11
N LEU A 653 2.31 -16.03 -19.14
CA LEU A 653 2.03 -15.85 -17.72
C LEU A 653 2.76 -14.60 -17.23
N ASP A 654 2.03 -13.73 -16.55
CA ASP A 654 2.67 -12.78 -15.65
C ASP A 654 3.14 -13.54 -14.39
N CYS A 655 4.38 -13.29 -14.02
CA CYS A 655 5.15 -14.07 -13.05
C CYS A 655 5.72 -13.24 -11.90
N VAL A 656 5.85 -11.91 -12.10
CA VAL A 656 6.56 -11.02 -11.19
C VAL A 656 5.69 -9.79 -10.99
N GLU A 657 5.35 -9.52 -9.74
CA GLU A 657 4.58 -8.34 -9.34
C GLU A 657 5.41 -7.08 -9.57
N THR A 658 4.73 -5.95 -9.78
CA THR A 658 5.37 -4.63 -9.94
C THR A 658 6.25 -4.24 -8.73
N CYS A 659 5.97 -4.84 -7.57
CA CYS A 659 6.73 -4.69 -6.32
C CYS A 659 8.05 -5.47 -6.28
N GLY A 660 8.30 -6.37 -7.25
CA GLY A 660 9.49 -7.22 -7.38
C GLY A 660 9.32 -8.68 -6.88
N LEU A 661 8.16 -9.03 -6.30
CA LEU A 661 7.89 -10.38 -5.78
C LEU A 661 7.45 -11.36 -6.87
N ILE A 662 7.65 -12.66 -6.64
CA ILE A 662 7.07 -13.71 -7.49
C ILE A 662 5.58 -13.86 -7.15
N ARG A 663 4.72 -13.83 -8.18
CA ARG A 663 3.26 -13.93 -8.02
C ARG A 663 2.82 -15.19 -7.31
N GLN A 664 1.86 -15.06 -6.40
CA GLN A 664 1.26 -16.19 -5.69
C GLN A 664 0.62 -17.19 -6.67
N LYS A 665 0.64 -18.48 -6.31
CA LYS A 665 0.11 -19.61 -7.10
C LYS A 665 0.70 -19.73 -8.52
N LEU A 666 1.82 -19.06 -8.84
CA LEU A 666 2.43 -19.14 -10.17
C LEU A 666 2.73 -20.58 -10.62
N MET A 667 3.17 -21.46 -9.72
CA MET A 667 3.45 -22.86 -10.05
C MET A 667 2.18 -23.66 -10.36
N GLU A 668 1.05 -23.33 -9.74
CA GLU A 668 -0.27 -23.91 -10.06
C GLU A 668 -0.72 -23.43 -11.43
N LYS A 669 -0.67 -22.10 -11.68
CA LYS A 669 -0.96 -21.49 -12.98
C LYS A 669 -0.09 -22.11 -14.09
N ALA A 670 1.22 -22.28 -13.87
CA ALA A 670 2.14 -22.89 -14.83
C ALA A 670 1.84 -24.39 -15.09
N SER A 671 1.51 -25.15 -14.05
CA SER A 671 1.14 -26.57 -14.16
C SER A 671 -0.16 -26.75 -14.95
N LEU A 672 -1.17 -25.92 -14.68
CA LEU A 672 -2.44 -25.90 -15.41
C LEU A 672 -2.24 -25.47 -16.87
N ALA A 673 -1.50 -24.37 -17.10
CA ALA A 673 -1.13 -23.90 -18.43
C ALA A 673 -0.44 -25.00 -19.26
N ARG A 674 0.45 -25.79 -18.64
CA ARG A 674 1.15 -26.89 -19.33
C ARG A 674 0.19 -27.97 -19.85
N CYS A 675 -0.87 -28.28 -19.12
CA CYS A 675 -1.91 -29.23 -19.53
C CYS A 675 -2.81 -28.73 -20.68
N LEU A 676 -2.71 -27.46 -21.04
CA LEU A 676 -3.54 -26.81 -22.06
C LEU A 676 -2.77 -26.47 -23.35
N LEU A 677 -1.48 -26.78 -23.43
CA LEU A 677 -0.63 -26.53 -24.62
C LEU A 677 -0.70 -27.65 -25.67
N GLU A 678 -0.58 -27.27 -26.94
CA GLU A 678 -0.42 -28.19 -28.07
C GLU A 678 1.01 -28.77 -28.17
N GLU A 679 1.23 -29.74 -29.06
CA GLU A 679 2.55 -30.37 -29.22
C GLU A 679 3.61 -29.38 -29.76
N GLY A 680 4.50 -28.95 -28.87
CA GLY A 680 5.50 -27.91 -29.15
C GLY A 680 5.06 -26.50 -28.78
N GLY A 681 3.87 -26.32 -28.19
CA GLY A 681 3.47 -25.07 -27.55
C GLY A 681 4.36 -24.75 -26.34
N HIS A 682 4.52 -23.45 -26.04
CA HIS A 682 5.42 -22.95 -24.98
C HIS A 682 4.68 -22.07 -23.97
N ILE A 683 5.25 -21.95 -22.77
CA ILE A 683 4.87 -20.96 -21.74
C ILE A 683 5.90 -19.84 -21.82
N PHE A 684 5.45 -18.59 -21.75
CA PHE A 684 6.33 -17.42 -21.58
C PHE A 684 6.14 -16.83 -20.18
N PRO A 685 7.22 -16.49 -19.45
CA PRO A 685 8.61 -16.88 -19.70
C PRO A 685 8.84 -18.40 -19.53
N GLU A 686 9.80 -18.96 -20.25
CA GLU A 686 10.16 -20.39 -20.18
C GLU A 686 10.87 -20.77 -18.86
N ARG A 687 11.57 -19.81 -18.25
CA ARG A 687 12.28 -19.94 -16.97
C ARG A 687 12.38 -18.58 -16.27
N ILE A 688 12.47 -18.60 -14.95
CA ILE A 688 12.72 -17.43 -14.09
C ILE A 688 13.97 -17.71 -13.27
N VAL A 689 14.92 -16.77 -13.26
CA VAL A 689 16.15 -16.87 -12.47
C VAL A 689 16.25 -15.67 -11.55
N VAL A 690 16.02 -15.89 -10.26
CA VAL A 690 16.20 -14.88 -9.21
C VAL A 690 17.67 -14.79 -8.89
N HIS A 691 18.22 -13.58 -8.96
CA HIS A 691 19.59 -13.29 -8.55
C HIS A 691 19.57 -12.57 -7.19
N GLY A 692 20.55 -12.84 -6.35
CA GLY A 692 20.77 -12.18 -5.08
C GLY A 692 22.20 -11.67 -4.95
N MET A 693 22.38 -10.62 -4.17
CA MET A 693 23.67 -10.00 -3.88
C MET A 693 23.69 -9.58 -2.41
N LEU A 694 24.81 -9.80 -1.71
CA LEU A 694 24.98 -9.28 -0.37
C LEU A 694 25.37 -7.81 -0.44
N VAL A 695 24.65 -6.96 0.29
CA VAL A 695 24.89 -5.51 0.37
C VAL A 695 24.88 -5.05 1.82
N GLU A 696 25.58 -3.95 2.07
CA GLU A 696 25.52 -3.18 3.31
C GLU A 696 24.87 -1.83 2.98
N SER A 697 23.79 -1.47 3.68
CA SER A 697 23.06 -0.21 3.47
C SER A 697 22.50 0.32 4.78
N ASP A 698 23.03 1.45 5.25
CA ASP A 698 22.51 2.17 6.42
C ASP A 698 21.13 2.76 6.18
N THR A 699 20.75 2.95 4.90
CA THR A 699 19.43 3.40 4.47
C THR A 699 18.39 2.30 4.70
N LEU A 700 18.61 1.09 4.16
CA LEU A 700 17.71 -0.05 4.44
C LEU A 700 17.64 -0.40 5.93
N LEU A 701 18.73 -0.25 6.69
CA LEU A 701 18.69 -0.47 8.15
C LEU A 701 17.77 0.55 8.85
N ARG A 702 17.83 1.83 8.49
CA ARG A 702 16.97 2.89 9.04
C ARG A 702 15.51 2.79 8.56
N GLU A 703 15.27 2.28 7.36
CA GLU A 703 13.92 2.00 6.85
C GLU A 703 13.31 0.73 7.48
N SER A 704 14.15 -0.24 7.84
CA SER A 704 13.71 -1.49 8.48
C SER A 704 13.32 -1.30 9.94
N ALA A 705 14.12 -0.55 10.71
CA ALA A 705 14.11 -0.57 12.17
C ALA A 705 14.66 0.74 12.79
N VAL A 706 14.15 1.10 13.97
CA VAL A 706 14.68 2.22 14.77
C VAL A 706 16.00 1.85 15.42
N GLN A 707 17.03 2.68 15.21
CA GLN A 707 18.42 2.39 15.54
C GLN A 707 18.78 2.85 16.97
N GLY A 708 18.25 2.12 17.95
CA GLY A 708 18.57 2.33 19.37
C GLY A 708 17.79 3.47 20.03
N LEU A 709 18.44 4.20 20.95
CA LEU A 709 17.82 5.26 21.77
C LEU A 709 18.23 6.68 21.35
N GLU A 710 19.36 6.85 20.66
CA GLU A 710 19.88 8.17 20.30
C GLU A 710 18.95 8.91 19.33
N PRO A 711 18.46 8.30 18.21
CA PRO A 711 17.55 9.00 17.29
C PRO A 711 16.27 9.46 17.98
N THR A 712 15.76 8.65 18.92
CA THR A 712 14.54 8.87 19.72
C THR A 712 14.80 9.66 21.01
N LEU A 713 15.84 10.49 21.07
CA LEU A 713 16.10 11.45 22.15
C LEU A 713 16.33 10.82 23.55
N GLY A 714 16.69 9.53 23.59
CA GLY A 714 16.82 8.73 24.80
C GLY A 714 15.57 7.92 25.17
N PHE A 715 14.42 8.14 24.50
CA PHE A 715 13.20 7.39 24.77
C PHE A 715 13.30 5.94 24.28
N ASN A 716 12.84 5.02 25.12
CA ASN A 716 12.79 3.59 24.88
C ASN A 716 11.63 3.21 23.94
N ILE A 717 11.77 3.51 22.65
CA ILE A 717 10.76 3.26 21.61
C ILE A 717 11.12 2.04 20.76
N ALA A 718 12.40 1.90 20.39
CA ALA A 718 12.87 0.87 19.46
C ALA A 718 12.43 -0.57 19.81
N PRO A 719 12.47 -1.05 21.07
CA PRO A 719 12.05 -2.43 21.39
C PRO A 719 10.56 -2.74 21.18
N PHE A 720 9.73 -1.70 21.02
CA PHE A 720 8.29 -1.84 20.79
C PHE A 720 8.00 -1.81 19.29
N ILE A 721 8.38 -0.73 18.60
CA ILE A 721 8.11 -0.60 17.16
C ILE A 721 8.92 -1.58 16.30
N ASN A 722 10.13 -1.99 16.73
CA ASN A 722 10.92 -2.98 16.00
C ASN A 722 10.35 -4.41 16.10
N GLN A 723 9.22 -4.63 16.78
CA GLN A 723 8.46 -5.87 16.64
C GLN A 723 7.77 -5.94 15.26
N PHE A 724 7.47 -4.79 14.66
CA PHE A 724 6.78 -4.63 13.36
C PHE A 724 7.76 -4.43 12.17
N THR A 725 9.04 -4.75 12.35
CA THR A 725 10.03 -4.79 11.25
C THR A 725 9.60 -5.78 10.17
N VAL A 726 10.03 -5.56 8.91
CA VAL A 726 9.81 -6.51 7.83
C VAL A 726 11.10 -7.04 7.22
N PRO A 727 11.15 -8.33 6.85
CA PRO A 727 12.36 -8.98 6.35
C PRO A 727 12.61 -8.76 4.86
N VAL A 728 11.59 -8.30 4.12
CA VAL A 728 11.64 -8.10 2.67
C VAL A 728 11.06 -6.72 2.37
N HIS A 729 11.90 -5.85 1.83
CA HIS A 729 11.49 -4.58 1.24
C HIS A 729 11.14 -4.78 -0.22
N VAL A 730 10.16 -4.02 -0.69
CA VAL A 730 9.59 -4.06 -2.05
C VAL A 730 9.54 -2.66 -2.62
N PHE A 731 9.33 -2.52 -3.94
CA PHE A 731 9.38 -1.23 -4.66
C PHE A 731 10.73 -0.47 -4.53
N LEU A 732 11.82 -1.19 -4.27
CA LEU A 732 13.17 -0.61 -4.24
C LEU A 732 13.76 -0.47 -5.65
N ASP A 733 14.25 0.72 -6.00
CA ASP A 733 15.11 0.91 -7.17
C ASP A 733 16.59 0.71 -6.79
N PHE A 734 17.18 -0.40 -7.23
CA PHE A 734 18.58 -0.73 -6.95
C PHE A 734 19.59 0.18 -7.70
N SER A 735 19.16 1.01 -8.66
CA SER A 735 20.05 1.92 -9.38
C SER A 735 20.41 3.17 -8.57
N THR A 736 19.58 3.54 -7.58
CA THR A 736 19.79 4.69 -6.69
C THR A 736 19.86 4.34 -5.21
N LEU A 737 19.68 3.06 -4.86
CA LEU A 737 19.90 2.56 -3.51
C LEU A 737 21.37 2.73 -3.07
N GLU A 738 21.60 3.59 -2.08
CA GLU A 738 22.88 3.74 -1.41
C GLU A 738 23.26 2.46 -0.67
N CYS A 739 24.18 1.68 -1.24
CA CYS A 739 24.70 0.47 -0.63
C CYS A 739 26.13 0.14 -1.08
N ARG A 740 26.85 -0.61 -0.24
CA ARG A 740 28.16 -1.20 -0.55
C ARG A 740 27.96 -2.68 -0.90
N HIS A 741 28.36 -3.07 -2.10
CA HIS A 741 28.31 -4.47 -2.52
C HIS A 741 29.36 -5.30 -1.76
N LEU A 742 28.92 -6.41 -1.16
CA LEU A 742 29.76 -7.35 -0.40
C LEU A 742 30.00 -8.67 -1.14
N SER A 743 29.22 -8.96 -2.18
CA SER A 743 29.40 -10.11 -3.07
C SER A 743 29.16 -9.75 -4.53
N GLU A 744 29.59 -10.62 -5.44
CA GLU A 744 29.04 -10.68 -6.79
C GLU A 744 27.57 -11.10 -6.75
N ALA A 745 26.83 -10.82 -7.83
CA ALA A 745 25.47 -11.32 -8.00
C ALA A 745 25.49 -12.84 -8.30
N ALA A 746 24.74 -13.61 -7.52
CA ALA A 746 24.63 -15.07 -7.67
C ALA A 746 23.18 -15.48 -7.95
N GLY A 747 22.98 -16.48 -8.80
CA GLY A 747 21.66 -17.09 -9.01
C GLY A 747 21.20 -17.80 -7.74
N ALA A 748 20.21 -17.23 -7.04
CA ALA A 748 19.68 -17.75 -5.79
C ALA A 748 18.60 -18.82 -6.03
N LEU A 749 17.77 -18.63 -7.06
CA LEU A 749 16.67 -19.52 -7.39
C LEU A 749 16.48 -19.64 -8.90
N CYS A 750 16.30 -20.87 -9.40
CA CYS A 750 15.79 -21.11 -10.75
C CYS A 750 14.44 -21.84 -10.66
N SER A 751 13.42 -21.29 -11.32
CA SER A 751 12.13 -21.95 -11.55
C SER A 751 11.94 -22.15 -13.06
N GLU A 752 11.60 -23.38 -13.45
CA GLU A 752 11.26 -23.74 -14.83
C GLU A 752 9.77 -24.08 -14.92
N PRO A 753 8.90 -23.14 -15.35
CA PRO A 753 7.51 -23.39 -15.74
C PRO A 753 7.31 -24.55 -16.72
N HIS A 754 8.36 -24.96 -17.45
CA HIS A 754 8.35 -26.14 -18.32
C HIS A 754 8.79 -27.45 -17.66
N GLY A 755 9.50 -27.41 -16.54
CA GLY A 755 10.12 -28.58 -15.90
C GLY A 755 9.52 -28.98 -14.54
N CYS A 756 8.83 -28.08 -13.85
CA CYS A 756 8.39 -28.26 -12.46
C CYS A 756 9.52 -28.76 -11.52
N GLN A 757 10.73 -28.23 -11.69
CA GLN A 757 11.88 -28.48 -10.82
C GLN A 757 12.37 -27.17 -10.19
N PHE A 758 12.61 -27.21 -8.89
CA PHE A 758 13.41 -26.21 -8.16
C PHE A 758 14.87 -26.66 -8.16
N GLN A 759 15.78 -25.76 -8.54
CA GLN A 759 17.21 -25.94 -8.28
C GLN A 759 17.74 -24.75 -7.48
N LEU A 760 18.13 -25.02 -6.23
CA LEU A 760 18.93 -24.14 -5.39
C LEU A 760 20.41 -24.28 -5.78
N TYR A 761 20.98 -23.22 -6.35
CA TYR A 761 22.41 -23.20 -6.66
C TYR A 761 23.24 -22.84 -5.43
N GLN A 762 23.60 -23.86 -4.62
CA GLN A 762 24.74 -23.71 -3.72
C GLN A 762 26.03 -23.62 -4.55
N GLN A 763 26.55 -22.40 -4.74
CA GLN A 763 27.95 -22.24 -5.13
C GLN A 763 28.84 -22.81 -4.02
N ARG A 764 29.45 -23.97 -4.29
CA ARG A 764 30.60 -24.43 -3.52
C ARG A 764 31.79 -23.55 -3.87
N SER A 765 32.09 -22.56 -3.04
CA SER A 765 33.43 -21.98 -3.00
C SER A 765 34.43 -23.07 -2.59
N GLN A 766 35.31 -23.45 -3.53
CA GLN A 766 36.56 -24.12 -3.21
C GLN A 766 37.67 -23.08 -3.28
N GLY A 767 38.45 -22.94 -2.21
CA GLY A 767 39.58 -22.00 -2.11
C GLY A 767 39.52 -21.19 -0.83
#